data_AF-A0A957N905-F1
#
_entry.id   AF-A0A957N905-F1
#
_cell.length_a   1.000
_cell.length_b   1.000
_cell.length_c   1.000
_cell.angle_alpha   90.00
_cell.angle_beta   90.00
_cell.angle_gamma   90.00
#
_symmetry.space_group_name_H-M   'P 1'
#
loop_
_entity.id
_entity.type
_entity.pdbx_description
1 polymer ?
#
loop_
_entity_poly.entity_id
_entity_poly.type
_entity_poly.pdbx_seq_one_letter_code
_entity_poly.pdbx_strand_id
1 'polypeptide(L)'
;TCKGCNVCVDVCPDGALRTIRQSDEVVESLRRSWAFWEALPETDDRYIKIASMEEGIGVLSSLLLKKANYQSLVGGDGACMGCGEKTVLHLVTSTVHGLVLPKVQERVARIDALIQGLGDKARGLLASDVELDQLETDDSEAVRLPLDRAKQDEVERIVTMIKELRHLRWLYTEGPSGHGRAALGFTNSTGCSSVWASTYPYNPYPFPWVNHLFQDAPSVALGIFEGHMRKMADSFVTVRRAELELTGDYDPARHEAEFADFDWHQFNDDEFALCPPIIAVGGDGAMMDIGFQNLSRLMAAGKPLRVVVLDTQVYSNTGGQACTSGYTGQVSDMAMFGRGQHGKTETRKELSLIALAHRNVYVVQSTQATASHLIGGVLRGLRSKRPAVFLLHSPCPPEHGIADDASARSSRMAVESRAFPVLEFDPDGGPALADCLSLDGNPALEDPWPSYSLSYLDDEGKEQSMELPLTTADWAAAEGRFKKHFRPAKDGDELVLFHEYVAMSAEEREGCKPFIYHVDREQRLSRVEVSVELVQLAEDRLRFWDQLREMAGLQVSSGARGDIEAELEQDFEQRIAALRQEYEGKLAELRDTLPKVVAHRMAEGLLSTGDGSQTVDEVLRKALGTKGLEPINLVGLNGEATFGAPAAAATGAAPAAAPTPAEGAATEPEAATATAVEEAAPETDDDDDFAVEAHIDSARCTSCNECTNLNNKMFAYNDQKQAYVKDPSAGTFQQLVKAAEACPVGIIHPGTPL
;
A
#
# COMPACT_ATOMS: atom_id res chain seq x y z
N THR A 1 -7.68 -13.40 -31.56
CA THR A 1 -7.28 -12.52 -30.42
C THR A 1 -6.25 -13.21 -29.54
N CYS A 2 -6.43 -14.48 -29.16
CA CYS A 2 -5.37 -15.26 -28.51
C CYS A 2 -4.11 -15.31 -29.37
N LYS A 3 -2.95 -14.99 -28.77
CA LYS A 3 -1.63 -14.99 -29.45
C LYS A 3 -0.82 -16.26 -29.18
N GLY A 4 -1.31 -17.17 -28.33
CA GLY A 4 -0.60 -18.42 -28.02
C GLY A 4 0.59 -18.27 -27.07
N CYS A 5 0.63 -17.21 -26.25
CA CYS A 5 1.74 -16.93 -25.34
C CYS A 5 1.81 -17.83 -24.10
N ASN A 6 0.79 -18.68 -23.86
CA ASN A 6 0.71 -19.60 -22.72
C ASN A 6 0.76 -18.98 -21.30
N VAL A 7 0.81 -17.65 -21.14
CA VAL A 7 0.72 -17.00 -19.80
C VAL A 7 -0.47 -17.50 -18.99
N CYS A 8 -1.65 -17.66 -19.61
CA CYS A 8 -2.84 -18.16 -18.91
C CYS A 8 -2.69 -19.61 -18.41
N VAL A 9 -1.86 -20.42 -19.07
CA VAL A 9 -1.56 -21.79 -18.65
C VAL A 9 -0.53 -21.78 -17.52
N ASP A 10 0.52 -20.96 -17.63
CA ASP A 10 1.58 -20.83 -16.61
C ASP A 10 1.03 -20.37 -15.25
N VAL A 11 0.05 -19.45 -15.24
CA VAL A 11 -0.56 -18.93 -14.01
C VAL A 11 -1.69 -19.80 -13.45
N CYS A 12 -2.05 -20.92 -14.09
CA CYS A 12 -3.18 -21.76 -13.67
C CYS A 12 -2.70 -22.89 -12.72
N PRO A 13 -2.85 -22.75 -11.39
CA PRO A 13 -2.34 -23.74 -10.44
C PRO A 13 -3.04 -25.09 -10.56
N ASP A 14 -4.33 -25.09 -10.94
CA ASP A 14 -5.16 -26.30 -11.00
C ASP A 14 -4.91 -27.13 -12.27
N GLY A 15 -4.10 -26.64 -13.22
CA GLY A 15 -3.93 -27.29 -14.52
C GLY A 15 -5.21 -27.37 -15.34
N ALA A 16 -6.19 -26.50 -15.06
CA ALA A 16 -7.48 -26.44 -15.76
C ALA A 16 -7.35 -25.97 -17.22
N LEU A 17 -6.24 -25.30 -17.55
CA LEU A 17 -5.93 -24.81 -18.89
C LEU A 17 -4.79 -25.63 -19.50
N ARG A 18 -4.93 -25.97 -20.77
CA ARG A 18 -3.90 -26.68 -21.54
C ARG A 18 -3.75 -26.10 -22.93
N THR A 19 -2.52 -26.09 -23.43
CA THR A 19 -2.22 -25.64 -24.79
C THR A 19 -2.59 -26.72 -25.80
N ILE A 20 -3.36 -26.35 -26.82
CA ILE A 20 -3.69 -27.20 -27.97
C ILE A 20 -3.34 -26.48 -29.26
N ARG A 21 -3.08 -27.26 -30.32
CA ARG A 21 -2.85 -26.70 -31.66
C ARG A 21 -4.15 -26.07 -32.18
N GLN A 22 -4.05 -24.85 -32.70
CA GLN A 22 -5.17 -24.18 -33.35
C GLN A 22 -5.36 -24.79 -34.75
N SER A 23 -6.42 -25.59 -34.92
CA SER A 23 -6.95 -25.98 -36.24
C SER A 23 -8.20 -25.14 -36.56
N ASP A 24 -8.59 -25.09 -37.83
CA ASP A 24 -9.77 -24.34 -38.25
C ASP A 24 -11.04 -24.81 -37.51
N GLU A 25 -11.17 -26.12 -37.27
CA GLU A 25 -12.29 -26.68 -36.53
C GLU A 25 -12.31 -26.25 -35.06
N VAL A 26 -11.14 -26.24 -34.41
CA VAL A 26 -11.00 -25.80 -33.02
C VAL A 26 -11.33 -24.32 -32.90
N VAL A 27 -10.77 -23.49 -33.80
CA VAL A 27 -11.00 -22.03 -33.81
C VAL A 27 -12.48 -21.71 -34.03
N GLU A 28 -13.13 -22.39 -34.98
CA GLU A 28 -14.55 -22.20 -35.24
C GLU A 28 -15.43 -22.58 -34.04
N SER A 29 -15.09 -23.68 -33.37
CA SER A 29 -15.77 -24.08 -32.13
C SER A 29 -15.61 -23.05 -31.01
N LEU A 30 -14.40 -22.52 -30.81
CA LEU A 30 -14.11 -21.49 -29.82
C LEU A 30 -14.82 -20.17 -30.15
N ARG A 31 -14.90 -19.78 -31.43
CA ARG A 31 -15.67 -18.61 -31.87
C ARG A 31 -17.15 -18.74 -31.57
N ARG A 32 -17.76 -19.90 -31.82
CA ARG A 32 -19.16 -20.15 -31.44
C ARG A 32 -19.38 -20.06 -29.93
N SER A 33 -18.46 -20.63 -29.15
CA SER A 33 -18.51 -20.58 -27.69
C SER A 33 -18.37 -19.14 -27.16
N TRP A 34 -17.47 -18.35 -27.77
CA TRP A 34 -17.27 -16.94 -27.45
C TRP A 34 -18.50 -16.10 -27.79
N ALA A 35 -19.07 -16.27 -28.99
CA ALA A 35 -20.29 -15.57 -29.39
C ALA A 35 -21.48 -15.91 -28.47
N PHE A 36 -21.58 -17.17 -28.02
CA PHE A 36 -22.58 -17.56 -27.02
C PHE A 36 -22.35 -16.85 -25.68
N TRP A 37 -21.11 -16.80 -25.17
CA TRP A 37 -20.78 -16.10 -23.93
C TRP A 37 -21.03 -14.58 -24.01
N GLU A 38 -20.72 -13.97 -25.15
CA GLU A 38 -21.02 -12.55 -25.40
C GLU A 38 -22.53 -12.26 -25.32
N ALA A 39 -23.36 -13.18 -25.84
CA ALA A 39 -24.82 -13.07 -25.83
C ALA A 39 -25.48 -13.34 -24.47
N LEU A 40 -24.78 -13.95 -23.51
CA LEU A 40 -25.29 -14.12 -22.13
C LEU A 40 -25.50 -12.75 -21.45
N PRO A 41 -26.29 -12.65 -20.37
CA PRO A 41 -26.29 -11.44 -19.55
C PRO A 41 -24.94 -11.22 -18.87
N GLU A 42 -24.80 -10.07 -18.22
CA GLU A 42 -23.67 -9.77 -17.36
C GLU A 42 -23.60 -10.73 -16.17
N THR A 43 -22.40 -10.95 -15.65
CA THR A 43 -22.18 -11.77 -14.45
C THR A 43 -22.91 -11.17 -13.25
N ASP A 44 -23.63 -11.99 -12.49
CA ASP A 44 -24.34 -11.57 -11.28
C ASP A 44 -23.38 -11.13 -10.15
N ASP A 45 -23.76 -10.12 -9.38
CA ASP A 45 -22.94 -9.57 -8.29
C ASP A 45 -22.61 -10.59 -7.19
N ARG A 46 -23.45 -11.63 -7.00
CA ARG A 46 -23.17 -12.70 -6.03
C ARG A 46 -21.89 -13.50 -6.31
N TYR A 47 -21.37 -13.44 -7.53
CA TYR A 47 -20.11 -14.07 -7.92
C TYR A 47 -18.90 -13.14 -7.80
N ILE A 48 -19.15 -11.84 -7.58
CA ILE A 48 -18.11 -10.84 -7.38
C ILE A 48 -17.79 -10.81 -5.90
N LYS A 49 -16.63 -11.34 -5.54
CA LYS A 49 -16.20 -11.48 -4.14
C LYS A 49 -15.53 -10.20 -3.64
N ILE A 50 -16.16 -9.06 -3.88
CA ILE A 50 -15.66 -7.75 -3.45
C ILE A 50 -16.71 -7.17 -2.50
N ALA A 51 -16.36 -7.12 -1.21
CA ALA A 51 -17.26 -6.62 -0.18
C ALA A 51 -17.41 -5.09 -0.29
N SER A 52 -16.32 -4.40 -0.61
CA SER A 52 -16.33 -2.96 -0.87
C SER A 52 -15.33 -2.61 -1.97
N MET A 53 -15.84 -2.14 -3.11
CA MET A 53 -15.01 -1.59 -4.18
C MET A 53 -14.33 -0.29 -3.75
N GLU A 54 -14.95 0.48 -2.85
CA GLU A 54 -14.40 1.76 -2.41
C GLU A 54 -13.22 1.56 -1.45
N GLU A 55 -13.34 0.62 -0.52
CA GLU A 55 -12.30 0.31 0.47
C GLU A 55 -11.29 -0.71 -0.05
N GLY A 56 -11.55 -1.33 -1.21
CA GLY A 56 -10.68 -2.34 -1.80
C GLY A 56 -10.70 -3.68 -1.04
N ILE A 57 -11.84 -4.02 -0.41
CA ILE A 57 -11.98 -5.21 0.44
C ILE A 57 -12.51 -6.39 -0.36
N GLY A 58 -11.81 -7.53 -0.26
CA GLY A 58 -12.18 -8.81 -0.89
C GLY A 58 -11.24 -9.23 -2.02
N VAL A 59 -11.68 -10.20 -2.82
CA VAL A 59 -10.92 -10.74 -3.96
C VAL A 59 -11.09 -9.80 -5.16
N LEU A 60 -10.28 -8.75 -5.20
CA LEU A 60 -10.35 -7.69 -6.21
C LEU A 60 -10.25 -8.20 -7.65
N SER A 61 -9.48 -9.27 -7.89
CA SER A 61 -9.39 -9.89 -9.21
C SER A 61 -10.72 -10.43 -9.75
N SER A 62 -11.70 -10.71 -8.87
CA SER A 62 -13.04 -11.15 -9.29
C SER A 62 -13.82 -10.07 -10.07
N LEU A 63 -13.38 -8.80 -10.07
CA LEU A 63 -13.95 -7.76 -10.92
C LEU A 63 -13.88 -8.12 -12.41
N LEU A 64 -12.91 -8.95 -12.82
CA LEU A 64 -12.73 -9.40 -14.19
C LEU A 64 -13.77 -10.43 -14.63
N LEU A 65 -14.59 -10.94 -13.71
CA LEU A 65 -15.73 -11.79 -14.05
C LEU A 65 -16.85 -10.97 -14.72
N LYS A 66 -16.93 -9.66 -14.46
CA LYS A 66 -17.86 -8.77 -15.18
C LYS A 66 -17.34 -8.53 -16.59
N LYS A 67 -18.16 -8.81 -17.60
CA LYS A 67 -17.86 -8.64 -19.01
C LYS A 67 -17.55 -7.19 -19.33
N ALA A 68 -18.31 -6.23 -18.81
CA ALA A 68 -18.06 -4.81 -19.01
C ALA A 68 -16.68 -4.34 -18.48
N ASN A 69 -16.19 -4.95 -17.40
CA ASN A 69 -14.86 -4.68 -16.86
C ASN A 69 -13.78 -5.38 -17.68
N TYR A 70 -13.97 -6.67 -17.96
CA TYR A 70 -13.06 -7.47 -18.78
C TYR A 70 -12.89 -6.89 -20.20
N GLN A 71 -13.94 -6.32 -20.78
CA GLN A 71 -13.91 -5.70 -22.10
C GLN A 71 -13.42 -4.24 -22.09
N SER A 72 -12.95 -3.73 -20.95
CA SER A 72 -12.31 -2.40 -20.85
C SER A 72 -11.07 -2.24 -21.72
N LEU A 73 -10.41 -3.35 -22.08
CA LEU A 73 -9.34 -3.41 -23.07
C LEU A 73 -9.51 -4.66 -23.93
N VAL A 74 -9.80 -4.49 -25.21
CA VAL A 74 -10.04 -5.62 -26.12
C VAL A 74 -8.73 -6.14 -26.71
N GLY A 75 -8.72 -7.41 -27.14
CA GLY A 75 -7.57 -8.01 -27.82
C GLY A 75 -7.65 -7.87 -29.34
N GLY A 76 -6.58 -8.28 -30.03
CA GLY A 76 -6.48 -8.20 -31.50
C GLY A 76 -5.54 -7.10 -32.01
N ASP A 77 -4.97 -6.35 -31.07
CA ASP A 77 -3.89 -5.38 -31.23
C ASP A 77 -2.54 -6.01 -31.60
N GLY A 78 -1.56 -5.15 -31.93
CA GLY A 78 -0.22 -5.54 -32.35
C GLY A 78 0.79 -5.86 -31.25
N ALA A 79 0.41 -5.95 -29.97
CA ALA A 79 1.37 -6.18 -28.88
C ALA A 79 2.04 -7.57 -28.98
N CYS A 80 3.22 -7.73 -28.39
CA CYS A 80 3.91 -9.01 -28.37
C CYS A 80 3.11 -10.10 -27.61
N MET A 81 3.42 -11.36 -27.89
CA MET A 81 3.01 -12.48 -27.05
C MET A 81 3.55 -12.25 -25.63
N GLY A 82 2.69 -12.43 -24.61
CA GLY A 82 3.12 -12.25 -23.21
C GLY A 82 3.37 -10.81 -22.78
N CYS A 83 2.99 -9.79 -23.56
CA CYS A 83 3.27 -8.39 -23.25
C CYS A 83 2.80 -7.98 -21.85
N GLY A 84 3.74 -7.61 -20.96
CA GLY A 84 3.43 -7.16 -19.60
C GLY A 84 2.65 -5.85 -19.56
N GLU A 85 2.94 -4.90 -20.46
CA GLU A 85 2.21 -3.62 -20.57
C GLU A 85 0.70 -3.86 -20.73
N LYS A 86 0.33 -4.84 -21.56
CA LYS A 86 -1.07 -5.12 -21.90
C LYS A 86 -1.82 -5.70 -20.72
N THR A 87 -1.21 -6.61 -19.96
CA THR A 87 -1.82 -7.17 -18.74
C THR A 87 -2.03 -6.09 -17.70
N VAL A 88 -1.00 -5.29 -17.43
CA VAL A 88 -1.04 -4.20 -16.45
C VAL A 88 -2.10 -3.15 -16.83
N LEU A 89 -2.11 -2.68 -18.08
CA LEU A 89 -3.13 -1.73 -18.53
C LEU A 89 -4.53 -2.31 -18.45
N HIS A 90 -4.71 -3.59 -18.78
CA HIS A 90 -6.01 -4.24 -18.68
C HIS A 90 -6.52 -4.26 -17.24
N LEU A 91 -5.66 -4.51 -16.25
CA LEU A 91 -6.03 -4.43 -14.84
C LEU A 91 -6.43 -2.99 -14.45
N VAL A 92 -5.65 -1.99 -14.87
CA VAL A 92 -5.96 -0.57 -14.60
C VAL A 92 -7.31 -0.17 -15.22
N THR A 93 -7.54 -0.43 -16.50
CA THR A 93 -8.79 -0.05 -17.18
C THR A 93 -9.98 -0.80 -16.63
N SER A 94 -9.81 -2.09 -16.27
CA SER A 94 -10.89 -2.89 -15.67
C SER A 94 -11.27 -2.36 -14.29
N THR A 95 -10.28 -1.90 -13.53
CA THR A 95 -10.49 -1.26 -12.22
C THR A 95 -11.27 0.04 -12.37
N VAL A 96 -10.91 0.88 -13.35
CA VAL A 96 -11.64 2.12 -13.65
C VAL A 96 -13.08 1.84 -14.06
N HIS A 97 -13.30 0.87 -14.94
CA HIS A 97 -14.65 0.47 -15.35
C HIS A 97 -15.50 -0.01 -14.17
N GLY A 98 -14.92 -0.87 -13.32
CA GLY A 98 -15.60 -1.37 -12.11
C GLY A 98 -16.01 -0.27 -11.15
N LEU A 99 -15.27 0.84 -11.10
CA LEU A 99 -15.57 1.99 -10.24
C LEU A 99 -16.59 2.96 -10.88
N VAL A 100 -16.44 3.25 -12.18
CA VAL A 100 -17.19 4.35 -12.84
C VAL A 100 -18.55 3.90 -13.37
N LEU A 101 -18.67 2.69 -13.92
CA LEU A 101 -19.91 2.25 -14.57
C LEU A 101 -21.12 2.18 -13.63
N PRO A 102 -21.01 1.68 -12.39
CA PRO A 102 -22.13 1.70 -11.44
C PRO A 102 -22.61 3.12 -11.13
N LYS A 103 -21.68 4.07 -10.95
CA LYS A 103 -22.00 5.49 -10.66
C LYS A 103 -22.72 6.15 -11.84
N VAL A 104 -22.34 5.80 -13.08
CA VAL A 104 -23.06 6.26 -14.28
C VAL A 104 -24.50 5.73 -14.30
N GLN A 105 -24.72 4.47 -13.94
CA GLN A 105 -26.08 3.89 -13.89
C GLN A 105 -26.96 4.59 -12.84
N GLU A 106 -26.42 4.83 -11.65
CA GLU A 106 -27.09 5.58 -10.59
C GLU A 106 -27.44 7.01 -11.05
N ARG A 107 -26.49 7.67 -11.72
CA ARG A 107 -26.71 9.02 -12.26
C ARG A 107 -27.83 9.06 -13.30
N VAL A 108 -27.91 8.06 -14.17
CA VAL A 108 -29.01 7.95 -15.15
C VAL A 108 -30.35 7.78 -14.43
N ALA A 109 -30.42 6.91 -13.41
CA ALA A 109 -31.64 6.72 -12.62
C ALA A 109 -32.09 8.02 -11.93
N ARG A 110 -31.15 8.80 -11.37
CA ARG A 110 -31.44 10.12 -10.77
C ARG A 110 -31.97 11.12 -11.80
N ILE A 111 -31.39 11.15 -13.01
CA ILE A 111 -31.89 12.01 -14.09
C ILE A 111 -33.31 11.61 -14.50
N ASP A 112 -33.59 10.31 -14.60
CA ASP A 112 -34.93 9.79 -14.92
C ASP A 112 -35.96 10.19 -13.84
N ALA A 113 -35.58 10.09 -12.56
CA ALA A 113 -36.42 10.53 -11.45
C ALA A 113 -36.71 12.05 -11.50
N LEU A 114 -35.72 12.87 -11.83
CA LEU A 114 -35.90 14.32 -11.98
C LEU A 114 -36.81 14.67 -13.16
N ILE A 115 -36.66 13.99 -14.30
CA ILE A 115 -37.53 14.16 -15.47
C ILE A 115 -38.98 13.83 -15.08
N GLN A 116 -39.19 12.74 -14.35
CA GLN A 116 -40.51 12.35 -13.89
C GLN A 116 -41.10 13.36 -12.90
N GLY A 117 -40.34 13.73 -11.85
CA GLY A 117 -40.79 14.65 -10.81
C GLY A 117 -41.14 16.04 -11.36
N LEU A 118 -40.31 16.59 -12.24
CA LEU A 118 -40.61 17.85 -12.93
C LEU A 118 -41.84 17.73 -13.84
N GLY A 119 -42.01 16.59 -14.52
CA GLY A 119 -43.19 16.31 -15.33
C GLY A 119 -44.48 16.27 -14.49
N ASP A 120 -44.42 15.65 -13.31
CA ASP A 120 -45.54 15.58 -12.37
C ASP A 120 -45.86 16.97 -11.79
N LYS A 121 -44.83 17.76 -11.42
CA LYS A 121 -44.99 19.16 -11.00
C LYS A 121 -45.68 20.00 -12.07
N ALA A 122 -45.22 19.93 -13.32
CA ALA A 122 -45.82 20.66 -14.43
C ALA A 122 -47.28 20.25 -14.66
N ARG A 123 -47.60 18.94 -14.62
CA ARG A 123 -48.99 18.47 -14.73
C ARG A 123 -49.85 18.94 -13.55
N GLY A 124 -49.31 18.97 -12.34
CA GLY A 124 -49.98 19.50 -11.16
C GLY A 124 -50.32 20.99 -11.30
N LEU A 125 -49.37 21.80 -11.76
CA LEU A 125 -49.60 23.22 -12.05
C LEU A 125 -50.70 23.41 -13.09
N LEU A 126 -50.64 22.65 -14.19
CA LEU A 126 -51.66 22.69 -15.25
C LEU A 126 -53.04 22.24 -14.76
N ALA A 127 -53.13 21.34 -13.79
CA ALA A 127 -54.39 20.82 -13.25
C ALA A 127 -55.00 21.69 -12.13
N SER A 128 -54.17 22.45 -11.41
CA SER A 128 -54.57 23.17 -10.17
C SER A 128 -55.65 24.24 -10.35
N ASP A 129 -55.79 24.82 -11.55
CA ASP A 129 -56.70 25.94 -11.86
C ASP A 129 -57.67 25.66 -13.02
N VAL A 130 -57.85 24.39 -13.42
CA VAL A 130 -58.77 24.08 -14.53
C VAL A 130 -60.21 24.12 -14.05
N GLU A 131 -60.87 25.26 -14.22
CA GLU A 131 -62.32 25.33 -14.19
C GLU A 131 -62.87 24.77 -15.53
N LEU A 132 -63.56 23.63 -15.46
CA LEU A 132 -64.04 22.86 -16.63
C LEU A 132 -64.98 23.65 -17.55
N ASP A 133 -65.60 24.71 -17.05
CA ASP A 133 -66.50 25.62 -17.76
C ASP A 133 -65.78 26.71 -18.57
N GLN A 134 -64.47 26.89 -18.39
CA GLN A 134 -63.64 27.85 -19.12
C GLN A 134 -62.85 27.23 -20.29
N LEU A 135 -63.07 25.94 -20.58
CA LEU A 135 -62.40 25.22 -21.67
C LEU A 135 -63.04 25.57 -23.02
N GLU A 136 -62.35 26.38 -23.83
CA GLU A 136 -62.73 26.63 -25.22
C GLU A 136 -62.19 25.52 -26.14
N THR A 137 -63.10 24.82 -26.83
CA THR A 137 -62.76 23.94 -27.95
C THR A 137 -62.91 24.72 -29.26
N ASP A 138 -61.80 25.07 -29.90
CA ASP A 138 -61.79 25.52 -31.30
C ASP A 138 -61.96 24.29 -32.24
N ASP A 139 -62.24 24.49 -33.54
CA ASP A 139 -62.30 23.41 -34.56
C ASP A 139 -60.98 22.64 -34.77
N SER A 140 -59.93 22.96 -34.00
CA SER A 140 -58.69 22.19 -33.88
C SER A 140 -58.79 21.22 -32.70
N GLU A 141 -58.20 20.01 -32.81
CA GLU A 141 -58.10 19.03 -31.70
C GLU A 141 -57.29 19.53 -30.46
N ALA A 142 -56.99 20.83 -30.36
CA ALA A 142 -56.25 21.45 -29.26
C ALA A 142 -57.20 22.15 -28.26
N VAL A 143 -57.04 21.83 -26.98
CA VAL A 143 -57.72 22.49 -25.86
C VAL A 143 -56.82 23.59 -25.31
N ARG A 144 -57.33 24.84 -25.20
CA ARG A 144 -56.59 25.96 -24.60
C ARG A 144 -56.88 26.06 -23.11
N LEU A 145 -55.84 26.12 -22.28
CA LEU A 145 -55.92 26.29 -20.84
C LEU A 145 -55.55 27.74 -20.48
N PRO A 146 -56.45 28.52 -19.85
CA PRO A 146 -56.11 29.86 -19.38
C PRO A 146 -55.22 29.74 -18.13
N LEU A 147 -53.92 30.00 -18.30
CA LEU A 147 -52.95 30.07 -17.20
C LEU A 147 -52.59 31.53 -16.93
N ASP A 148 -52.38 31.87 -15.67
CA ASP A 148 -51.76 33.15 -15.34
C ASP A 148 -50.32 33.22 -15.88
N ARG A 149 -49.80 34.44 -16.03
CA ARG A 149 -48.48 34.64 -16.64
C ARG A 149 -47.35 33.99 -15.83
N ALA A 150 -47.45 33.96 -14.51
CA ALA A 150 -46.42 33.41 -13.64
C ALA A 150 -46.36 31.87 -13.74
N LYS A 151 -47.51 31.20 -13.77
CA LYS A 151 -47.64 29.76 -14.00
C LYS A 151 -47.20 29.37 -15.40
N GLN A 152 -47.52 30.20 -16.41
CA GLN A 152 -47.02 29.99 -17.76
C GLN A 152 -45.48 30.03 -17.79
N ASP A 153 -44.87 31.06 -17.19
CA ASP A 153 -43.41 31.21 -17.15
C ASP A 153 -42.75 30.05 -16.35
N GLU A 154 -43.39 29.55 -15.28
CA GLU A 154 -42.93 28.38 -14.52
C GLU A 154 -43.02 27.08 -15.34
N VAL A 155 -44.14 26.82 -16.02
CA VAL A 155 -44.31 25.63 -16.85
C VAL A 155 -43.34 25.64 -18.04
N GLU A 156 -43.16 26.78 -18.72
CA GLU A 156 -42.19 26.93 -19.80
C GLU A 156 -40.75 26.66 -19.32
N ARG A 157 -40.42 27.12 -18.12
CA ARG A 157 -39.14 26.86 -17.48
C ARG A 157 -38.95 25.37 -17.17
N ILE A 158 -39.94 24.72 -16.54
CA ILE A 158 -39.89 23.28 -16.23
C ILE A 158 -39.74 22.45 -17.52
N VAL A 159 -40.49 22.77 -18.57
CA VAL A 159 -40.39 22.10 -19.88
C VAL A 159 -38.99 22.25 -20.48
N THR A 160 -38.37 23.42 -20.31
CA THR A 160 -36.99 23.65 -20.75
C THR A 160 -36.01 22.78 -19.97
N MET A 161 -36.11 22.72 -18.65
CA MET A 161 -35.28 21.85 -17.80
C MET A 161 -35.44 20.36 -18.17
N ILE A 162 -36.66 19.90 -18.44
CA ILE A 162 -36.91 18.51 -18.88
C ILE A 162 -36.21 18.23 -20.21
N LYS A 163 -36.20 19.18 -21.17
CA LYS A 163 -35.46 19.01 -22.44
C LYS A 163 -33.96 18.90 -22.20
N GLU A 164 -33.42 19.75 -21.33
CA GLU A 164 -31.99 19.71 -20.94
C GLU A 164 -31.62 18.38 -20.27
N LEU A 165 -32.44 17.91 -19.31
CA LEU A 165 -32.23 16.61 -18.65
C LEU A 165 -32.34 15.43 -19.61
N ARG A 166 -33.29 15.45 -20.57
CA ARG A 166 -33.38 14.41 -21.61
C ARG A 166 -32.15 14.38 -22.50
N HIS A 167 -31.63 15.55 -22.87
CA HIS A 167 -30.37 15.63 -23.61
C HIS A 167 -29.20 15.10 -22.77
N LEU A 168 -29.15 15.46 -21.47
CA LEU A 168 -28.12 14.96 -20.57
C LEU A 168 -28.19 13.44 -20.42
N ARG A 169 -29.39 12.88 -20.21
CA ARG A 169 -29.63 11.44 -20.19
C ARG A 169 -29.11 10.77 -21.46
N TRP A 170 -29.43 11.32 -22.62
CA TRP A 170 -28.94 10.83 -23.91
C TRP A 170 -27.41 10.83 -23.97
N LEU A 171 -26.73 11.87 -23.47
CA LEU A 171 -25.27 11.89 -23.38
C LEU A 171 -24.68 10.78 -22.49
N TYR A 172 -25.39 10.38 -21.44
CA TYR A 172 -24.95 9.30 -20.55
C TYR A 172 -25.21 7.91 -21.12
N THR A 173 -26.31 7.70 -21.85
CA THR A 173 -26.71 6.36 -22.32
C THR A 173 -26.32 6.04 -23.76
N GLU A 174 -26.26 7.04 -24.64
CA GLU A 174 -26.03 6.86 -26.08
C GLU A 174 -24.89 7.76 -26.57
N GLY A 175 -25.01 9.07 -26.37
CA GLY A 175 -24.06 10.08 -26.82
C GLY A 175 -23.78 10.07 -28.33
N PRO A 176 -22.87 10.93 -28.80
CA PRO A 176 -22.54 11.01 -30.23
C PRO A 176 -21.88 9.75 -30.79
N SER A 177 -21.23 8.95 -29.93
CA SER A 177 -20.52 7.71 -30.30
C SER A 177 -21.42 6.47 -30.28
N GLY A 178 -22.65 6.56 -29.75
CA GLY A 178 -23.54 5.41 -29.54
C GLY A 178 -23.18 4.52 -28.33
N HIS A 179 -22.19 4.90 -27.52
CA HIS A 179 -21.70 4.12 -26.36
C HIS A 179 -21.93 4.83 -25.02
N GLY A 180 -22.61 5.98 -25.01
CA GLY A 180 -22.90 6.76 -23.81
C GLY A 180 -21.66 7.46 -23.23
N ARG A 181 -21.69 7.68 -21.91
CA ARG A 181 -20.60 8.31 -21.17
C ARG A 181 -19.39 7.38 -21.13
N ALA A 182 -18.25 7.86 -21.62
CA ALA A 182 -16.98 7.14 -21.50
C ALA A 182 -16.55 6.99 -20.03
N ALA A 183 -16.01 5.82 -19.68
CA ALA A 183 -15.54 5.52 -18.33
C ALA A 183 -14.24 6.26 -17.97
N LEU A 184 -13.42 6.65 -18.96
CA LEU A 184 -12.20 7.44 -18.77
C LEU A 184 -11.80 8.19 -20.04
N GLY A 185 -10.92 9.17 -19.87
CA GLY A 185 -10.14 9.78 -20.97
C GLY A 185 -8.69 9.32 -20.92
N PHE A 186 -8.09 9.07 -22.08
CA PHE A 186 -6.76 8.47 -22.16
C PHE A 186 -5.82 9.25 -23.09
N THR A 187 -4.72 9.75 -22.55
CA THR A 187 -3.64 10.40 -23.32
C THR A 187 -2.40 9.53 -23.28
N ASN A 188 -1.90 9.11 -24.42
CA ASN A 188 -0.81 8.14 -24.50
C ASN A 188 0.41 8.76 -25.15
N SER A 189 1.56 8.65 -24.50
CA SER A 189 2.86 9.01 -25.07
C SER A 189 3.23 8.01 -26.16
N THR A 190 3.99 8.47 -27.17
CA THR A 190 4.51 7.57 -28.21
C THR A 190 5.39 6.48 -27.59
N GLY A 191 5.17 5.22 -27.93
CA GLY A 191 5.89 4.06 -27.38
C GLY A 191 5.21 2.76 -27.77
N CYS A 192 5.55 1.64 -27.12
CA CYS A 192 4.88 0.36 -27.40
C CYS A 192 3.37 0.50 -27.23
N SER A 193 2.93 1.04 -26.09
CA SER A 193 1.52 1.29 -25.75
C SER A 193 0.73 2.05 -26.82
N SER A 194 1.38 2.97 -27.55
CA SER A 194 0.73 3.68 -28.64
C SER A 194 0.79 2.91 -29.95
N VAL A 195 1.91 2.25 -30.24
CA VAL A 195 2.14 1.55 -31.51
C VAL A 195 1.19 0.37 -31.68
N TRP A 196 1.07 -0.50 -30.66
CA TRP A 196 0.13 -1.62 -30.76
C TRP A 196 -1.34 -1.16 -30.75
N ALA A 197 -1.62 0.05 -30.26
CA ALA A 197 -2.97 0.63 -30.26
C ALA A 197 -3.32 1.44 -31.52
N SER A 198 -2.32 1.98 -32.23
CA SER A 198 -2.52 2.86 -33.39
C SER A 198 -2.66 2.12 -34.72
N THR A 199 -2.69 0.78 -34.71
CA THR A 199 -2.83 -0.02 -35.93
C THR A 199 -4.31 -0.04 -36.35
N TYR A 200 -4.73 0.89 -37.22
CA TYR A 200 -6.11 0.92 -37.71
C TYR A 200 -6.47 -0.35 -38.52
N PRO A 201 -7.67 -0.94 -38.35
CA PRO A 201 -8.75 -0.57 -37.43
C PRO A 201 -8.67 -1.22 -36.03
N TYR A 202 -7.56 -1.88 -35.69
CA TYR A 202 -7.35 -2.69 -34.48
C TYR A 202 -6.93 -1.87 -33.25
N ASN A 203 -7.72 -0.84 -32.90
CA ASN A 203 -7.52 -0.11 -31.64
C ASN A 203 -8.17 -0.88 -30.46
N PRO A 204 -7.41 -1.23 -29.41
CA PRO A 204 -7.92 -2.01 -28.28
C PRO A 204 -8.68 -1.20 -27.24
N TYR A 205 -8.69 0.13 -27.33
CA TYR A 205 -9.35 1.02 -26.37
C TYR A 205 -10.78 1.33 -26.81
N PRO A 206 -11.82 0.89 -26.06
CA PRO A 206 -13.23 1.18 -26.37
C PRO A 206 -13.68 2.56 -25.86
N PHE A 207 -12.73 3.45 -25.51
CA PHE A 207 -12.97 4.77 -24.95
C PHE A 207 -12.10 5.83 -25.64
N PRO A 208 -12.39 7.14 -25.49
CA PRO A 208 -11.62 8.20 -26.12
C PRO A 208 -10.14 8.12 -25.77
N TRP A 209 -9.32 7.92 -26.81
CA TRP A 209 -7.89 7.75 -26.74
C TRP A 209 -7.21 8.72 -27.69
N VAL A 210 -6.12 9.36 -27.23
CA VAL A 210 -5.30 10.24 -28.07
C VAL A 210 -3.82 9.95 -27.86
N ASN A 211 -3.06 9.95 -28.95
CA ASN A 211 -1.61 10.02 -28.95
C ASN A 211 -1.18 11.26 -29.73
N HIS A 212 -0.34 12.09 -29.12
CA HIS A 212 0.17 13.30 -29.75
C HIS A 212 1.67 13.16 -30.06
N LEU A 213 2.56 13.32 -29.07
CA LEU A 213 3.99 13.10 -29.22
C LEU A 213 4.54 12.20 -28.11
N PHE A 214 5.84 11.93 -28.17
CA PHE A 214 6.52 11.06 -27.21
C PHE A 214 6.53 11.67 -25.80
N GLN A 215 6.82 12.96 -25.71
CA GLN A 215 7.13 13.63 -24.45
C GLN A 215 5.92 14.21 -23.70
N ASP A 216 4.75 14.36 -24.33
CA ASP A 216 3.77 15.36 -23.89
C ASP A 216 2.39 14.83 -23.46
N ALA A 217 2.20 13.52 -23.32
CA ALA A 217 0.95 12.99 -22.79
C ALA A 217 0.53 13.64 -21.44
N PRO A 218 1.43 13.86 -20.46
CA PRO A 218 1.08 14.61 -19.25
C PRO A 218 0.55 16.03 -19.53
N SER A 219 1.15 16.74 -20.48
CA SER A 219 0.74 18.10 -20.85
C SER A 219 -0.61 18.12 -21.57
N VAL A 220 -0.85 17.15 -22.45
CA VAL A 220 -2.15 16.97 -23.12
C VAL A 220 -3.24 16.64 -22.10
N ALA A 221 -2.96 15.79 -21.12
CA ALA A 221 -3.90 15.44 -20.05
C ALA A 221 -4.33 16.67 -19.24
N LEU A 222 -3.41 17.59 -18.93
CA LEU A 222 -3.72 18.85 -18.25
C LEU A 222 -4.72 19.71 -19.01
N GLY A 223 -4.57 19.81 -20.34
CA GLY A 223 -5.50 20.56 -21.20
C GLY A 223 -6.87 19.89 -21.32
N ILE A 224 -6.88 18.56 -21.51
CA ILE A 224 -8.12 17.78 -21.59
C ILE A 224 -8.89 17.85 -20.28
N PHE A 225 -8.20 17.79 -19.13
CA PHE A 225 -8.82 17.90 -17.82
C PHE A 225 -9.62 19.19 -17.65
N GLU A 226 -9.04 20.34 -18.00
CA GLU A 226 -9.72 21.65 -17.87
C GLU A 226 -10.98 21.72 -18.74
N GLY A 227 -10.87 21.30 -20.01
CA GLY A 227 -12.01 21.26 -20.91
C GLY A 227 -13.09 20.27 -20.45
N HIS A 228 -12.68 19.11 -19.95
CA HIS A 228 -13.57 18.08 -19.45
C HIS A 228 -14.33 18.55 -18.21
N MET A 229 -13.62 19.07 -17.21
CA MET A 229 -14.20 19.55 -15.96
C MET A 229 -15.15 20.72 -16.19
N ARG A 230 -14.84 21.64 -17.12
CA ARG A 230 -15.77 22.71 -17.51
C ARG A 230 -17.08 22.17 -18.08
N LYS A 231 -17.05 21.05 -18.82
CA LYS A 231 -18.26 20.38 -19.35
C LYS A 231 -19.01 19.56 -18.31
N MET A 232 -18.31 19.01 -17.33
CA MET A 232 -18.94 18.39 -16.17
C MET A 232 -19.72 19.43 -15.35
N ALA A 233 -19.17 20.62 -15.17
CA ALA A 233 -19.84 21.72 -14.47
C ALA A 233 -21.20 22.07 -15.12
N ASP A 234 -21.27 22.20 -16.45
CA ASP A 234 -22.54 22.41 -17.19
C ASP A 234 -23.58 21.30 -16.87
N SER A 235 -23.12 20.06 -16.80
CA SER A 235 -23.97 18.89 -16.52
C SER A 235 -24.49 18.89 -15.09
N PHE A 236 -23.70 19.34 -14.13
CA PHE A 236 -24.09 19.41 -12.72
C PHE A 236 -25.02 20.59 -12.45
N VAL A 237 -24.76 21.76 -13.05
CA VAL A 237 -25.68 22.90 -13.03
C VAL A 237 -27.06 22.50 -13.54
N THR A 238 -27.14 21.76 -14.65
CA THR A 238 -28.41 21.27 -15.20
C THR A 238 -29.22 20.47 -14.18
N VAL A 239 -28.55 19.63 -13.40
CA VAL A 239 -29.21 18.79 -12.38
C VAL A 239 -29.52 19.57 -11.10
N ARG A 240 -28.59 20.39 -10.59
CA ARG A 240 -28.85 21.24 -9.42
C ARG A 240 -30.01 22.19 -9.66
N ARG A 241 -30.08 22.78 -10.87
CA ARG A 241 -31.20 23.62 -11.29
C ARG A 241 -32.52 22.86 -11.23
N ALA A 242 -32.56 21.64 -11.79
CA ALA A 242 -33.74 20.79 -11.76
C ALA A 242 -34.16 20.37 -10.34
N GLU A 243 -33.19 20.12 -9.46
CA GLU A 243 -33.43 19.78 -8.06
C GLU A 243 -34.04 20.95 -7.28
N LEU A 244 -33.46 22.14 -7.40
CA LEU A 244 -34.00 23.36 -6.79
C LEU A 244 -35.40 23.70 -7.32
N GLU A 245 -35.65 23.48 -8.62
CA GLU A 245 -36.98 23.70 -9.20
C GLU A 245 -38.00 22.73 -8.63
N LEU A 246 -37.61 21.47 -8.41
CA LEU A 246 -38.48 20.44 -7.86
C LEU A 246 -38.83 20.70 -6.39
N THR A 247 -37.88 21.20 -5.59
CA THR A 247 -38.14 21.58 -4.18
C THR A 247 -38.86 22.92 -4.04
N GLY A 248 -38.88 23.74 -5.10
CA GLY A 248 -39.46 25.09 -5.09
C GLY A 248 -38.51 26.17 -4.58
N ASP A 249 -37.24 25.83 -4.34
CA ASP A 249 -36.22 26.76 -3.84
C ASP A 249 -35.52 27.55 -4.96
N TYR A 250 -35.82 27.25 -6.22
CA TYR A 250 -35.14 27.87 -7.36
C TYR A 250 -35.52 29.35 -7.55
N ASP A 251 -34.61 30.23 -7.13
CA ASP A 251 -34.57 31.66 -7.48
C ASP A 251 -33.65 31.91 -8.70
N PRO A 252 -34.18 32.32 -9.87
CA PRO A 252 -33.37 32.60 -11.06
C PRO A 252 -32.34 33.73 -10.88
N ALA A 253 -32.66 34.78 -10.11
CA ALA A 253 -31.78 35.94 -9.98
C ALA A 253 -30.52 35.60 -9.17
N ARG A 254 -30.69 34.75 -8.16
CA ARG A 254 -29.61 34.26 -7.31
C ARG A 254 -28.85 33.11 -7.98
N HIS A 255 -29.55 32.04 -8.34
CA HIS A 255 -28.89 30.79 -8.73
C HIS A 255 -28.22 30.87 -10.10
N GLU A 256 -28.76 31.62 -11.07
CA GLU A 256 -28.07 31.75 -12.36
C GLU A 256 -26.77 32.56 -12.25
N ALA A 257 -26.68 33.51 -11.31
CA ALA A 257 -25.43 34.18 -10.99
C ALA A 257 -24.43 33.22 -10.31
N GLU A 258 -24.89 32.39 -9.37
CA GLU A 258 -24.06 31.35 -8.74
C GLU A 258 -23.57 30.30 -9.75
N PHE A 259 -24.41 29.93 -10.72
CA PHE A 259 -24.08 28.95 -11.76
C PHE A 259 -23.15 29.48 -12.86
N ALA A 260 -23.15 30.79 -13.11
CA ALA A 260 -22.28 31.39 -14.12
C ALA A 260 -20.78 31.20 -13.81
N ASP A 261 -20.44 31.24 -12.51
CA ASP A 261 -19.07 31.06 -12.01
C ASP A 261 -18.79 29.64 -11.50
N PHE A 262 -19.71 28.69 -11.71
CA PHE A 262 -19.58 27.33 -11.19
C PHE A 262 -18.50 26.53 -11.92
N ASP A 263 -17.49 26.08 -11.18
CA ASP A 263 -16.36 25.29 -11.67
C ASP A 263 -16.09 24.04 -10.81
N TRP A 264 -15.06 23.29 -11.19
CA TRP A 264 -14.74 22.01 -10.57
C TRP A 264 -14.20 22.11 -9.14
N HIS A 265 -13.73 23.28 -8.70
CA HIS A 265 -13.34 23.48 -7.31
C HIS A 265 -14.55 23.50 -6.37
N GLN A 266 -15.77 23.66 -6.92
CA GLN A 266 -17.03 23.70 -6.18
C GLN A 266 -17.82 22.39 -6.28
N PHE A 267 -17.27 21.35 -6.90
CA PHE A 267 -17.91 20.04 -6.94
C PHE A 267 -17.89 19.42 -5.55
N ASN A 268 -19.00 18.80 -5.16
CA ASN A 268 -19.01 17.90 -4.01
C ASN A 268 -18.34 16.56 -4.34
N ASP A 269 -18.19 15.69 -3.35
CA ASP A 269 -17.48 14.41 -3.53
C ASP A 269 -18.17 13.48 -4.53
N ASP A 270 -19.50 13.44 -4.53
CA ASP A 270 -20.29 12.60 -5.47
C ASP A 270 -20.16 13.10 -6.91
N GLU A 271 -20.28 14.41 -7.11
CA GLU A 271 -20.08 15.06 -8.41
C GLU A 271 -18.65 14.82 -8.91
N PHE A 272 -17.66 14.99 -8.05
CA PHE A 272 -16.28 14.72 -8.40
C PHE A 272 -16.07 13.24 -8.77
N ALA A 273 -16.65 12.31 -8.02
CA ALA A 273 -16.59 10.88 -8.30
C ALA A 273 -17.31 10.45 -9.60
N LEU A 274 -18.25 11.26 -10.10
CA LEU A 274 -18.92 11.07 -11.38
C LEU A 274 -18.09 11.55 -12.59
N CYS A 275 -17.02 12.33 -12.36
CA CYS A 275 -16.13 12.76 -13.43
C CYS A 275 -15.24 11.58 -13.88
N PRO A 276 -15.30 11.17 -15.16
CA PRO A 276 -14.35 10.18 -15.70
C PRO A 276 -12.90 10.60 -15.43
N PRO A 277 -12.05 9.71 -14.88
CA PRO A 277 -10.64 10.02 -14.68
C PRO A 277 -9.95 10.25 -16.03
N ILE A 278 -9.06 11.24 -16.06
CA ILE A 278 -8.15 11.46 -17.19
C ILE A 278 -6.80 10.82 -16.84
N ILE A 279 -6.38 9.88 -17.68
CA ILE A 279 -5.18 9.07 -17.46
C ILE A 279 -4.14 9.38 -18.54
N ALA A 280 -2.96 9.85 -18.11
CA ALA A 280 -1.77 9.95 -18.93
C ALA A 280 -0.96 8.66 -18.85
N VAL A 281 -0.65 8.06 -19.99
CA VAL A 281 0.07 6.78 -20.07
C VAL A 281 1.32 6.92 -20.91
N GLY A 282 2.38 6.24 -20.51
CA GLY A 282 3.61 6.14 -21.30
C GLY A 282 4.57 5.10 -20.74
N GLY A 283 5.47 4.63 -21.59
CA GLY A 283 6.61 3.82 -21.14
C GLY A 283 7.60 4.63 -20.29
N ASP A 284 8.51 3.93 -19.63
CA ASP A 284 9.59 4.53 -18.84
C ASP A 284 10.41 5.55 -19.63
N GLY A 285 10.70 5.32 -20.91
CA GLY A 285 11.40 6.31 -21.74
C GLY A 285 10.66 7.62 -21.96
N ALA A 286 9.33 7.57 -22.08
CA ALA A 286 8.52 8.79 -22.17
C ALA A 286 8.51 9.52 -20.83
N MET A 287 8.37 8.79 -19.73
CA MET A 287 8.00 9.35 -18.43
C MET A 287 9.21 9.69 -17.54
N MET A 288 10.33 9.00 -17.73
CA MET A 288 11.53 9.12 -16.90
C MET A 288 12.69 9.82 -17.63
N ASP A 289 12.63 9.90 -18.97
CA ASP A 289 13.63 10.59 -19.79
C ASP A 289 13.05 11.82 -20.50
N ILE A 290 12.60 11.70 -21.74
CA ILE A 290 12.29 12.87 -22.60
C ILE A 290 11.11 13.71 -22.09
N GLY A 291 10.09 13.08 -21.52
CA GLY A 291 8.87 13.71 -21.02
C GLY A 291 8.87 13.95 -19.51
N PHE A 292 9.97 13.65 -18.81
CA PHE A 292 10.05 13.78 -17.36
C PHE A 292 9.71 15.20 -16.87
N GLN A 293 10.13 16.25 -17.59
CA GLN A 293 9.77 17.64 -17.26
C GLN A 293 8.25 17.88 -17.29
N ASN A 294 7.53 17.26 -18.24
CA ASN A 294 6.08 17.39 -18.38
C ASN A 294 5.37 16.60 -17.28
N LEU A 295 5.88 15.40 -16.97
CA LEU A 295 5.40 14.61 -15.84
C LEU A 295 5.58 15.34 -14.51
N SER A 296 6.77 15.90 -14.27
CA SER A 296 7.04 16.71 -13.07
C SER A 296 6.14 17.94 -12.99
N ARG A 297 5.85 18.61 -14.12
CA ARG A 297 4.89 19.71 -14.16
C ARG A 297 3.46 19.28 -13.80
N LEU A 298 3.01 18.11 -14.29
CA LEU A 298 1.71 17.52 -13.95
C LEU A 298 1.63 17.19 -12.45
N MET A 299 2.66 16.54 -11.91
CA MET A 299 2.75 16.24 -10.46
C MET A 299 2.69 17.51 -9.60
N ALA A 300 3.30 18.61 -10.06
CA ALA A 300 3.23 19.90 -9.40
C ALA A 300 1.94 20.70 -9.67
N ALA A 301 1.04 20.22 -10.54
CA ALA A 301 -0.15 20.98 -10.93
C ALA A 301 -1.27 20.95 -9.88
N GLY A 302 -1.23 20.02 -8.92
CA GLY A 302 -2.28 19.86 -7.90
C GLY A 302 -3.64 19.42 -8.46
N LYS A 303 -3.67 18.97 -9.73
CA LYS A 303 -4.88 18.50 -10.40
C LYS A 303 -5.03 16.98 -10.24
N PRO A 304 -6.25 16.45 -10.06
CA PRO A 304 -6.52 15.02 -9.90
C PRO A 304 -6.41 14.24 -11.22
N LEU A 305 -5.22 14.27 -11.80
CA LEU A 305 -4.83 13.51 -12.97
C LEU A 305 -4.17 12.21 -12.55
N ARG A 306 -4.35 11.16 -13.36
CA ARG A 306 -3.71 9.87 -13.14
C ARG A 306 -2.60 9.69 -14.16
N VAL A 307 -1.47 9.16 -13.74
CA VAL A 307 -0.35 8.80 -14.61
C VAL A 307 -0.10 7.32 -14.47
N VAL A 308 -0.05 6.59 -15.58
CA VAL A 308 0.42 5.20 -15.63
C VAL A 308 1.76 5.18 -16.34
N VAL A 309 2.80 4.77 -15.62
CA VAL A 309 4.13 4.53 -16.18
C VAL A 309 4.31 3.04 -16.35
N LEU A 310 4.45 2.61 -17.61
CA LEU A 310 4.70 1.23 -17.98
C LEU A 310 6.21 0.99 -17.98
N ASP A 311 6.72 0.47 -16.87
CA ASP A 311 8.16 0.38 -16.63
C ASP A 311 8.72 -0.92 -17.21
N THR A 312 9.15 -0.85 -18.48
CA THR A 312 9.79 -1.96 -19.19
C THR A 312 11.31 -1.88 -19.09
N GLN A 313 11.87 -0.82 -18.51
CA GLN A 313 13.30 -0.68 -18.16
C GLN A 313 14.23 -0.53 -19.38
N VAL A 314 13.64 -0.26 -20.54
CA VAL A 314 14.28 -0.05 -21.85
C VAL A 314 13.30 0.69 -22.76
N TYR A 315 13.79 1.28 -23.85
CA TYR A 315 12.89 1.76 -24.89
C TYR A 315 12.45 0.58 -25.77
N SER A 316 11.43 -0.16 -25.33
CA SER A 316 11.00 -1.39 -25.99
C SER A 316 10.66 -1.21 -27.48
N ASN A 317 9.91 -0.16 -27.82
CA ASN A 317 9.43 0.04 -29.19
C ASN A 317 10.56 0.26 -30.22
N THR A 318 11.63 0.92 -29.81
CA THR A 318 12.73 1.32 -30.69
C THR A 318 13.83 0.28 -30.75
N GLY A 319 13.61 -0.92 -30.20
CA GLY A 319 14.55 -2.05 -30.23
C GLY A 319 15.43 -2.16 -28.99
N GLY A 320 14.94 -1.73 -27.83
CA GLY A 320 15.60 -1.96 -26.55
C GLY A 320 16.78 -1.03 -26.26
N GLN A 321 16.67 0.27 -26.55
CA GLN A 321 17.69 1.24 -26.12
C GLN A 321 17.72 1.39 -24.60
N ALA A 322 18.89 1.76 -24.09
CA ALA A 322 19.09 2.11 -22.69
C ALA A 322 18.12 3.22 -22.25
N CYS A 323 17.50 3.02 -21.08
CA CYS A 323 16.67 4.00 -20.40
C CYS A 323 17.23 4.25 -19.00
N THR A 324 16.95 5.42 -18.41
CA THR A 324 17.38 5.69 -17.02
C THR A 324 16.66 4.83 -15.97
N SER A 325 15.53 4.20 -16.32
CA SER A 325 14.88 3.13 -15.55
C SER A 325 15.67 1.81 -15.55
N GLY A 326 16.57 1.58 -16.52
CA GLY A 326 17.37 0.36 -16.60
C GLY A 326 18.33 0.18 -15.42
N TYR A 327 18.79 -1.05 -15.20
CA TYR A 327 19.68 -1.38 -14.08
C TYR A 327 21.16 -1.34 -14.45
N THR A 328 22.02 -1.16 -13.45
CA THR A 328 23.48 -1.37 -13.59
C THR A 328 23.76 -2.78 -14.12
N GLY A 329 24.70 -2.91 -15.05
CA GLY A 329 25.02 -4.15 -15.74
C GLY A 329 24.02 -4.59 -16.81
N GLN A 330 22.85 -3.94 -16.92
CA GLN A 330 21.88 -4.30 -17.96
C GLN A 330 22.47 -4.09 -19.36
N VAL A 331 22.37 -5.11 -20.21
CA VAL A 331 22.78 -5.01 -21.61
C VAL A 331 21.59 -4.57 -22.46
N SER A 332 21.76 -3.49 -23.19
CA SER A 332 20.75 -2.91 -24.08
C SER A 332 21.43 -2.19 -25.24
N ASP A 333 20.67 -1.74 -26.25
CA ASP A 333 21.24 -0.84 -27.24
C ASP A 333 21.74 0.45 -26.55
N MET A 334 22.87 1.00 -27.01
CA MET A 334 23.65 2.06 -26.34
C MET A 334 24.32 1.70 -24.99
N ALA A 335 24.10 0.49 -24.47
CA ALA A 335 24.77 -0.01 -23.25
C ALA A 335 25.23 -1.47 -23.46
N MET A 336 26.19 -1.64 -24.37
CA MET A 336 26.63 -2.96 -24.83
C MET A 336 27.58 -3.64 -23.84
N PHE A 337 27.70 -4.96 -23.96
CA PHE A 337 28.73 -5.74 -23.27
C PHE A 337 29.95 -5.98 -24.18
N GLY A 338 31.12 -5.52 -23.76
CA GLY A 338 32.38 -5.60 -24.49
C GLY A 338 33.58 -5.40 -23.57
N ARG A 339 34.78 -5.23 -24.12
CA ARG A 339 36.02 -5.14 -23.30
C ARG A 339 36.13 -3.89 -22.42
N GLY A 340 35.45 -2.80 -22.79
CA GLY A 340 35.52 -1.52 -22.08
C GLY A 340 34.22 -1.11 -21.37
N GLN A 341 33.15 -1.91 -21.53
CA GLN A 341 31.84 -1.63 -20.95
C GLN A 341 31.13 -2.96 -20.74
N HIS A 342 30.51 -3.17 -19.59
CA HIS A 342 29.80 -4.39 -19.25
C HIS A 342 28.30 -4.12 -19.02
N GLY A 343 27.66 -3.42 -19.96
CA GLY A 343 26.28 -2.94 -19.81
C GLY A 343 26.19 -1.50 -19.28
N LYS A 344 25.00 -1.12 -18.82
CA LYS A 344 24.70 0.20 -18.25
C LYS A 344 25.50 0.43 -16.97
N THR A 345 26.07 1.62 -16.81
CA THR A 345 26.90 1.97 -15.64
C THR A 345 26.16 2.85 -14.65
N GLU A 346 25.21 3.65 -15.13
CA GLU A 346 24.40 4.52 -14.29
C GLU A 346 23.44 3.71 -13.41
N THR A 347 23.22 4.19 -12.20
CA THR A 347 22.17 3.68 -11.31
C THR A 347 20.78 3.91 -11.94
N ARG A 348 19.82 3.06 -11.56
CA ARG A 348 18.41 3.26 -11.90
C ARG A 348 17.89 4.57 -11.31
N LYS A 349 17.12 5.33 -12.09
CA LYS A 349 16.36 6.48 -11.60
C LYS A 349 15.10 5.99 -10.89
N GLU A 350 14.94 6.26 -9.61
CA GLU A 350 13.75 5.85 -8.84
C GLU A 350 12.62 6.89 -8.96
N LEU A 351 11.68 6.66 -9.87
CA LEU A 351 10.57 7.60 -10.10
C LEU A 351 9.64 7.70 -8.88
N SER A 352 9.45 6.62 -8.13
CA SER A 352 8.64 6.65 -6.90
C SER A 352 9.18 7.67 -5.91
N LEU A 353 10.47 7.62 -5.57
CA LEU A 353 11.11 8.61 -4.68
C LEU A 353 10.98 10.05 -5.20
N ILE A 354 11.15 10.24 -6.50
CA ILE A 354 10.99 11.55 -7.14
C ILE A 354 9.55 12.06 -7.03
N ALA A 355 8.56 11.18 -7.23
CA ALA A 355 7.15 11.52 -7.09
C ALA A 355 6.79 11.83 -5.64
N LEU A 356 7.31 11.07 -4.67
CA LEU A 356 7.21 11.37 -3.23
C LEU A 356 7.76 12.77 -2.91
N ALA A 357 8.86 13.18 -3.54
CA ALA A 357 9.47 14.49 -3.33
C ALA A 357 8.57 15.67 -3.76
N HIS A 358 7.56 15.43 -4.61
CA HIS A 358 6.54 16.44 -4.92
C HIS A 358 5.53 16.67 -3.77
N ARG A 359 5.54 15.84 -2.71
CA ARG A 359 4.76 15.91 -1.45
C ARG A 359 3.23 15.84 -1.57
N ASN A 360 2.68 16.17 -2.73
CA ASN A 360 1.24 16.23 -2.98
C ASN A 360 0.84 15.26 -4.10
N VAL A 361 1.46 14.08 -4.13
CA VAL A 361 1.26 13.08 -5.18
C VAL A 361 1.02 11.74 -4.52
N TYR A 362 -0.09 11.09 -4.85
CA TYR A 362 -0.33 9.70 -4.49
C TYR A 362 0.51 8.79 -5.40
N VAL A 363 1.22 7.81 -4.85
CA VAL A 363 2.13 6.97 -5.63
C VAL A 363 1.88 5.51 -5.33
N VAL A 364 1.78 4.69 -6.38
CA VAL A 364 1.79 3.23 -6.25
C VAL A 364 2.83 2.68 -7.19
N GLN A 365 3.79 1.93 -6.64
CA GLN A 365 4.72 1.10 -7.40
C GLN A 365 4.26 -0.35 -7.28
N SER A 366 3.88 -0.99 -8.38
CA SER A 366 3.27 -2.31 -8.32
C SER A 366 3.57 -3.15 -9.57
N THR A 367 3.07 -4.38 -9.57
CA THR A 367 3.26 -5.32 -10.68
C THR A 367 2.06 -6.26 -10.83
N GLN A 368 1.94 -6.88 -12.00
CA GLN A 368 0.90 -7.89 -12.29
C GLN A 368 1.01 -9.14 -11.38
N ALA A 369 2.19 -9.42 -10.81
CA ALA A 369 2.37 -10.54 -9.88
C ALA A 369 1.64 -10.33 -8.54
N THR A 370 1.40 -9.06 -8.16
CA THR A 370 0.72 -8.66 -6.93
C THR A 370 -0.60 -7.96 -7.29
N ALA A 371 -1.50 -8.67 -7.98
CA ALA A 371 -2.71 -8.10 -8.56
C ALA A 371 -3.60 -7.36 -7.52
N SER A 372 -3.72 -7.89 -6.30
CA SER A 372 -4.50 -7.24 -5.23
C SER A 372 -3.89 -5.89 -4.82
N HIS A 373 -2.56 -5.82 -4.65
CA HIS A 373 -1.86 -4.57 -4.37
C HIS A 373 -2.02 -3.56 -5.52
N LEU A 374 -1.89 -4.02 -6.78
CA LEU A 374 -2.12 -3.18 -7.97
C LEU A 374 -3.53 -2.62 -8.02
N ILE A 375 -4.56 -3.48 -7.95
CA ILE A 375 -5.96 -3.05 -8.08
C ILE A 375 -6.34 -2.14 -6.91
N GLY A 376 -5.99 -2.52 -5.66
CA GLY A 376 -6.27 -1.71 -4.48
C GLY A 376 -5.61 -0.33 -4.53
N GLY A 377 -4.33 -0.29 -4.93
CA GLY A 377 -3.60 0.96 -5.08
C GLY A 377 -4.15 1.84 -6.21
N VAL A 378 -4.61 1.25 -7.32
CA VAL A 378 -5.29 1.99 -8.39
C VAL A 378 -6.64 2.55 -7.90
N LEU A 379 -7.45 1.77 -7.18
CA LEU A 379 -8.73 2.23 -6.62
C LEU A 379 -8.55 3.44 -5.71
N ARG A 380 -7.62 3.38 -4.75
CA ARG A 380 -7.31 4.51 -3.86
C ARG A 380 -6.78 5.72 -4.63
N GLY A 381 -5.87 5.50 -5.58
CA GLY A 381 -5.36 6.58 -6.43
C GLY A 381 -6.42 7.23 -7.33
N LEU A 382 -7.42 6.47 -7.78
CA LEU A 382 -8.57 7.01 -8.53
C LEU A 382 -9.45 7.92 -7.68
N ARG A 383 -9.57 7.64 -6.38
CA ARG A 383 -10.33 8.45 -5.41
C ARG A 383 -9.58 9.70 -4.94
N SER A 384 -8.25 9.72 -5.03
CA SER A 384 -7.44 10.85 -4.58
C SER A 384 -7.76 12.14 -5.35
N LYS A 385 -8.00 13.25 -4.63
CA LYS A 385 -8.14 14.59 -5.27
C LYS A 385 -6.81 15.21 -5.72
N ARG A 386 -5.70 14.48 -5.53
CA ARG A 386 -4.34 14.88 -5.89
C ARG A 386 -3.91 14.18 -7.19
N PRO A 387 -2.83 14.63 -7.86
CA PRO A 387 -2.19 13.82 -8.88
C PRO A 387 -1.83 12.43 -8.34
N ALA A 388 -2.01 11.39 -9.15
CA ALA A 388 -1.64 10.02 -8.80
C ALA A 388 -0.69 9.44 -9.84
N VAL A 389 0.38 8.78 -9.41
CA VAL A 389 1.36 8.09 -10.28
C VAL A 389 1.34 6.61 -9.97
N PHE A 390 1.01 5.82 -10.99
CA PHE A 390 1.05 4.36 -10.97
C PHE A 390 2.28 3.91 -11.76
N LEU A 391 3.34 3.55 -11.05
CA LEU A 391 4.57 3.01 -11.62
C LEU A 391 4.47 1.48 -11.66
N LEU A 392 4.25 0.92 -12.85
CA LEU A 392 3.85 -0.47 -12.97
C LEU A 392 4.89 -1.26 -13.76
N HIS A 393 5.55 -2.20 -13.09
CA HIS A 393 6.54 -3.06 -13.75
C HIS A 393 5.87 -3.90 -14.83
N SER A 394 6.37 -3.74 -16.05
CA SER A 394 5.79 -4.30 -17.26
C SER A 394 6.86 -5.10 -18.00
N PRO A 395 7.01 -6.41 -17.73
CA PRO A 395 7.99 -7.24 -18.42
C PRO A 395 7.83 -7.19 -19.93
N CYS A 396 8.97 -7.07 -20.62
CA CYS A 396 9.04 -7.02 -22.07
C CYS A 396 9.73 -8.29 -22.57
N PRO A 397 9.00 -9.34 -23.00
CA PRO A 397 9.58 -10.61 -23.41
C PRO A 397 10.80 -10.50 -24.35
N PRO A 398 10.73 -9.76 -25.49
CA PRO A 398 11.87 -9.67 -26.40
C PRO A 398 13.08 -8.96 -25.77
N GLU A 399 12.88 -7.85 -25.08
CA GLU A 399 14.00 -7.02 -24.60
C GLU A 399 14.57 -7.49 -23.26
N HIS A 400 13.77 -8.16 -22.43
CA HIS A 400 14.26 -8.84 -21.22
C HIS A 400 14.89 -10.19 -21.56
N GLY A 401 14.63 -10.73 -22.75
CA GLY A 401 15.09 -12.04 -23.18
C GLY A 401 14.47 -13.16 -22.36
N ILE A 402 13.18 -13.01 -22.02
CA ILE A 402 12.37 -14.00 -21.30
C ILE A 402 11.39 -14.67 -22.26
N ALA A 403 10.87 -15.85 -21.88
CA ALA A 403 9.89 -16.56 -22.68
C ALA A 403 8.52 -15.83 -22.69
N ASP A 404 7.71 -16.09 -23.73
CA ASP A 404 6.40 -15.45 -23.92
C ASP A 404 5.40 -15.75 -22.79
N ASP A 405 5.59 -16.84 -22.04
CA ASP A 405 4.78 -17.23 -20.88
C ASP A 405 5.33 -16.71 -19.55
N ALA A 406 6.58 -16.21 -19.54
CA ALA A 406 7.32 -15.96 -18.31
C ALA A 406 7.00 -14.62 -17.63
N SER A 407 6.19 -13.75 -18.23
CA SER A 407 5.97 -12.39 -17.74
C SER A 407 5.48 -12.34 -16.29
N ALA A 408 4.54 -13.21 -15.89
CA ALA A 408 4.03 -13.25 -14.52
C ALA A 408 5.11 -13.70 -13.52
N ARG A 409 5.89 -14.74 -13.87
CA ARG A 409 7.00 -15.25 -13.07
C ARG A 409 8.15 -14.25 -12.96
N SER A 410 8.55 -13.61 -14.05
CA SER A 410 9.58 -12.55 -14.08
C SER A 410 9.18 -11.38 -13.17
N SER A 411 7.91 -10.94 -13.25
CA SER A 411 7.38 -9.92 -12.34
C SER A 411 7.45 -10.31 -10.87
N ARG A 412 7.15 -11.58 -10.53
CA ARG A 412 7.24 -12.09 -9.16
C ARG A 412 8.70 -12.09 -8.66
N MET A 413 9.61 -12.65 -9.46
CA MET A 413 11.04 -12.67 -9.14
C MET A 413 11.62 -11.27 -8.98
N ALA A 414 11.14 -10.28 -9.74
CA ALA A 414 11.59 -8.89 -9.60
C ALA A 414 11.23 -8.31 -8.22
N VAL A 415 10.06 -8.64 -7.67
CA VAL A 415 9.65 -8.21 -6.30
C VAL A 415 10.45 -8.95 -5.24
N GLU A 416 10.50 -10.28 -5.35
CA GLU A 416 11.19 -11.17 -4.39
C GLU A 416 12.70 -10.86 -4.30
N SER A 417 13.35 -10.56 -5.43
CA SER A 417 14.78 -10.24 -5.50
C SER A 417 15.17 -8.81 -5.10
N ARG A 418 14.18 -7.99 -4.71
CA ARG A 418 14.30 -6.54 -4.49
C ARG A 418 14.73 -5.72 -5.72
N ALA A 419 14.70 -6.30 -6.92
CA ALA A 419 14.94 -5.53 -8.14
C ALA A 419 13.89 -4.41 -8.29
N PHE A 420 12.61 -4.77 -8.08
CA PHE A 420 11.46 -3.88 -8.16
C PHE A 420 10.53 -4.11 -6.96
N PRO A 421 10.83 -3.56 -5.76
CA PRO A 421 9.94 -3.66 -4.61
C PRO A 421 8.61 -2.97 -4.90
N VAL A 422 7.52 -3.41 -4.27
CA VAL A 422 6.23 -2.72 -4.36
C VAL A 422 6.11 -1.69 -3.23
N LEU A 423 5.39 -0.60 -3.46
CA LEU A 423 5.10 0.37 -2.40
C LEU A 423 3.85 1.17 -2.73
N GLU A 424 3.29 1.77 -1.70
CA GLU A 424 2.23 2.75 -1.79
C GLU A 424 2.54 3.95 -0.92
N PHE A 425 2.39 5.14 -1.46
CA PHE A 425 2.50 6.39 -0.74
C PHE A 425 1.21 7.19 -0.87
N ASP A 426 0.55 7.40 0.26
CA ASP A 426 -0.61 8.26 0.40
C ASP A 426 -0.24 9.51 1.22
N PRO A 427 -0.18 10.71 0.60
CA PRO A 427 0.05 11.97 1.32
C PRO A 427 -0.96 12.26 2.44
N ASP A 428 -2.12 11.61 2.44
CA ASP A 428 -3.17 11.76 3.45
C ASP A 428 -3.11 10.66 4.54
N GLY A 429 -2.13 9.76 4.49
CA GLY A 429 -1.99 8.62 5.43
C GLY A 429 -1.65 9.00 6.87
N GLY A 430 -1.04 10.17 7.10
CA GLY A 430 -0.75 10.66 8.45
C GLY A 430 0.22 11.84 8.47
N PRO A 431 0.57 12.34 9.67
CA PRO A 431 1.45 13.50 9.82
C PRO A 431 2.94 13.20 9.55
N ALA A 432 3.41 11.96 9.76
CA ALA A 432 4.77 11.56 9.48
C ALA A 432 4.89 10.86 8.11
N LEU A 433 6.07 10.94 7.49
CA LEU A 433 6.34 10.24 6.23
C LEU A 433 6.13 8.72 6.35
N ALA A 434 6.44 8.14 7.51
CA ALA A 434 6.24 6.73 7.80
C ALA A 434 4.76 6.33 7.81
N ASP A 435 3.85 7.23 8.23
CA ASP A 435 2.40 6.97 8.19
C ASP A 435 1.86 7.01 6.75
N CYS A 436 2.55 7.74 5.87
CA CYS A 436 2.17 7.89 4.47
C CYS A 436 2.69 6.77 3.57
N LEU A 437 3.71 6.00 3.97
CA LEU A 437 4.38 5.02 3.12
C LEU A 437 4.15 3.58 3.61
N SER A 438 3.48 2.78 2.78
CA SER A 438 3.33 1.34 3.00
C SER A 438 4.20 0.53 2.05
N LEU A 439 4.83 -0.53 2.61
CA LEU A 439 5.57 -1.56 1.87
C LEU A 439 4.80 -2.89 1.83
N ASP A 440 3.50 -2.88 2.15
CA ASP A 440 2.67 -4.07 2.09
C ASP A 440 2.65 -4.68 0.69
N GLY A 441 2.66 -6.02 0.62
CA GLY A 441 2.74 -6.77 -0.63
C GLY A 441 4.16 -7.23 -1.01
N ASN A 442 5.19 -6.74 -0.33
CA ASN A 442 6.53 -7.34 -0.40
C ASN A 442 6.65 -8.55 0.54
N PRO A 443 7.27 -9.65 0.11
CA PRO A 443 7.58 -10.77 0.99
C PRO A 443 8.74 -10.42 1.94
N ALA A 444 8.77 -11.08 3.11
CA ALA A 444 9.87 -11.06 4.08
C ALA A 444 10.41 -9.64 4.37
N LEU A 445 9.58 -8.74 4.92
CA LEU A 445 9.89 -7.31 5.06
C LEU A 445 11.18 -7.01 5.85
N GLU A 446 11.48 -7.85 6.84
CA GLU A 446 12.65 -7.69 7.71
C GLU A 446 13.95 -8.22 7.07
N ASP A 447 13.84 -9.08 6.07
CA ASP A 447 14.97 -9.75 5.44
C ASP A 447 15.40 -9.07 4.13
N PRO A 448 16.71 -9.13 3.80
CA PRO A 448 17.20 -8.65 2.49
C PRO A 448 16.47 -9.32 1.33
N TRP A 449 16.26 -10.63 1.43
CA TRP A 449 15.58 -11.46 0.43
C TRP A 449 14.77 -12.58 1.09
N PRO A 450 13.65 -13.01 0.48
CA PRO A 450 12.94 -14.21 0.91
C PRO A 450 13.72 -15.48 0.57
N SER A 451 13.53 -16.54 1.37
CA SER A 451 14.13 -17.86 1.13
C SER A 451 13.21 -18.77 0.30
N TYR A 452 13.82 -19.66 -0.49
CA TYR A 452 13.13 -20.67 -1.28
C TYR A 452 13.88 -22.01 -1.29
N SER A 453 13.11 -23.09 -1.47
CA SER A 453 13.63 -24.44 -1.66
C SER A 453 14.03 -24.66 -3.12
N LEU A 454 15.30 -24.95 -3.36
CA LEU A 454 15.83 -25.42 -4.64
C LEU A 454 15.90 -26.95 -4.65
N SER A 455 15.06 -27.61 -5.45
CA SER A 455 15.11 -29.06 -5.67
C SER A 455 16.06 -29.43 -6.82
N TYR A 456 16.89 -30.45 -6.62
CA TYR A 456 17.84 -30.96 -7.61
C TYR A 456 18.06 -32.47 -7.46
N LEU A 457 18.58 -33.12 -8.50
CA LEU A 457 19.03 -34.51 -8.46
C LEU A 457 20.52 -34.57 -8.14
N ASP A 458 20.90 -35.39 -7.16
CA ASP A 458 22.30 -35.71 -6.91
C ASP A 458 22.89 -36.65 -7.99
N ASP A 459 24.19 -36.94 -7.88
CA ASP A 459 24.90 -37.82 -8.82
C ASP A 459 24.34 -39.25 -8.85
N GLU A 460 23.57 -39.65 -7.83
CA GLU A 460 22.89 -40.95 -7.73
C GLU A 460 21.45 -40.90 -8.26
N GLY A 461 20.99 -39.74 -8.73
CA GLY A 461 19.64 -39.52 -9.27
C GLY A 461 18.56 -39.41 -8.19
N LYS A 462 18.95 -39.14 -6.94
CA LYS A 462 18.02 -38.93 -5.82
C LYS A 462 17.72 -37.45 -5.66
N GLU A 463 16.45 -37.15 -5.40
CA GLU A 463 15.99 -35.78 -5.15
C GLU A 463 16.52 -35.27 -3.81
N GLN A 464 17.18 -34.12 -3.89
CA GLN A 464 17.71 -33.34 -2.79
C GLN A 464 17.10 -31.94 -2.85
N SER A 465 17.10 -31.24 -1.72
CA SER A 465 16.65 -29.85 -1.62
C SER A 465 17.61 -29.03 -0.77
N MET A 466 17.74 -27.74 -1.09
CA MET A 466 18.45 -26.77 -0.27
C MET A 466 17.67 -25.46 -0.20
N GLU A 467 17.72 -24.79 0.95
CA GLU A 467 17.12 -23.47 1.13
C GLU A 467 18.13 -22.37 0.78
N LEU A 468 17.75 -21.46 -0.10
CA LEU A 468 18.57 -20.34 -0.55
C LEU A 468 17.74 -19.05 -0.60
N PRO A 469 18.33 -17.87 -0.39
CA PRO A 469 17.64 -16.60 -0.64
C PRO A 469 17.48 -16.34 -2.15
N LEU A 470 16.32 -15.83 -2.58
CA LEU A 470 16.11 -15.39 -3.96
C LEU A 470 16.75 -14.01 -4.15
N THR A 471 17.99 -13.99 -4.61
CA THR A 471 18.78 -12.77 -4.71
C THR A 471 18.54 -12.02 -6.02
N THR A 472 19.07 -10.80 -6.10
CA THR A 472 19.14 -10.03 -7.36
C THR A 472 19.89 -10.77 -8.47
N ALA A 473 20.88 -11.62 -8.13
CA ALA A 473 21.58 -12.43 -9.14
C ALA A 473 20.69 -13.56 -9.70
N ASP A 474 19.82 -14.18 -8.89
CA ASP A 474 18.92 -15.24 -9.34
C ASP A 474 17.85 -14.70 -10.31
N TRP A 475 17.30 -13.52 -10.01
CA TRP A 475 16.44 -12.80 -10.94
C TRP A 475 17.17 -12.41 -12.23
N ALA A 476 18.38 -11.84 -12.13
CA ALA A 476 19.16 -11.47 -13.30
C ALA A 476 19.52 -12.70 -14.17
N ALA A 477 19.77 -13.86 -13.57
CA ALA A 477 20.05 -15.10 -14.28
C ALA A 477 18.86 -15.60 -15.11
N ALA A 478 17.63 -15.25 -14.70
CA ALA A 478 16.41 -15.59 -15.44
C ALA A 478 16.16 -14.69 -16.66
N GLU A 479 16.95 -13.62 -16.85
CA GLU A 479 16.73 -12.63 -17.90
C GLU A 479 17.91 -12.53 -18.88
N GLY A 480 17.63 -12.65 -20.18
CA GLY A 480 18.62 -12.63 -21.24
C GLY A 480 19.48 -11.36 -21.28
N ARG A 481 18.95 -10.22 -20.83
CA ARG A 481 19.66 -8.93 -20.77
C ARG A 481 20.80 -8.87 -19.76
N PHE A 482 20.93 -9.85 -18.86
CA PHE A 482 22.08 -9.98 -17.94
C PHE A 482 22.96 -11.21 -18.24
N LYS A 483 22.60 -12.04 -19.23
CA LYS A 483 23.25 -13.33 -19.53
C LYS A 483 24.80 -13.28 -19.62
N LYS A 484 25.38 -12.15 -20.03
CA LYS A 484 26.83 -11.98 -20.20
C LYS A 484 27.60 -11.86 -18.87
N HIS A 485 26.90 -11.65 -17.76
CA HIS A 485 27.45 -11.55 -16.40
C HIS A 485 27.64 -12.89 -15.70
N PHE A 486 27.23 -13.98 -16.35
CA PHE A 486 27.28 -15.32 -15.80
C PHE A 486 28.28 -16.19 -16.56
N ARG A 487 29.11 -16.94 -15.83
CA ARG A 487 30.10 -17.86 -16.40
C ARG A 487 30.13 -19.17 -15.61
N PRO A 488 30.37 -20.33 -16.25
CA PRO A 488 30.61 -21.56 -15.50
C PRO A 488 31.78 -21.37 -14.53
N ALA A 489 31.58 -21.76 -13.26
CA ALA A 489 32.64 -21.71 -12.26
C ALA A 489 33.80 -22.66 -12.63
N LYS A 490 35.04 -22.29 -12.31
CA LYS A 490 36.23 -23.09 -12.62
C LYS A 490 36.74 -23.83 -11.38
N ASP A 491 37.33 -24.99 -11.61
CA ASP A 491 38.00 -25.77 -10.57
C ASP A 491 39.23 -25.00 -10.04
N GLY A 492 39.27 -24.77 -8.73
CA GLY A 492 40.35 -24.06 -8.03
C GLY A 492 40.09 -22.59 -7.70
N ASP A 493 38.95 -22.02 -8.12
CA ASP A 493 38.51 -20.71 -7.64
C ASP A 493 37.99 -20.80 -6.20
N GLU A 494 38.27 -19.78 -5.37
CA GLU A 494 37.66 -19.63 -4.04
C GLU A 494 36.26 -19.03 -4.21
N LEU A 495 35.25 -19.91 -4.19
CA LEU A 495 33.86 -19.57 -4.49
C LEU A 495 33.06 -19.33 -3.22
N VAL A 496 32.32 -18.22 -3.19
CA VAL A 496 31.43 -17.84 -2.08
C VAL A 496 30.01 -17.64 -2.62
N LEU A 497 29.00 -18.08 -1.86
CA LEU A 497 27.60 -17.88 -2.27
C LEU A 497 27.31 -16.40 -2.45
N PHE A 498 26.53 -16.05 -3.47
CA PHE A 498 26.31 -14.65 -3.85
C PHE A 498 25.83 -13.78 -2.68
N HIS A 499 24.85 -14.25 -1.89
CA HIS A 499 24.33 -13.49 -0.75
C HIS A 499 25.35 -13.31 0.39
N GLU A 500 26.22 -14.31 0.61
CA GLU A 500 27.30 -14.22 1.59
C GLU A 500 28.37 -13.23 1.11
N TYR A 501 28.75 -13.31 -0.16
CA TYR A 501 29.72 -12.41 -0.78
C TYR A 501 29.26 -10.94 -0.73
N VAL A 502 27.97 -10.67 -0.96
CA VAL A 502 27.40 -9.32 -0.83
C VAL A 502 27.46 -8.83 0.62
N ALA A 503 27.28 -9.71 1.61
CA ALA A 503 27.36 -9.34 3.03
C ALA A 503 28.80 -9.11 3.55
N MET A 504 29.81 -9.64 2.86
CA MET A 504 31.23 -9.48 3.21
C MET A 504 31.73 -8.05 3.00
N SER A 505 32.71 -7.64 3.80
CA SER A 505 33.45 -6.40 3.63
C SER A 505 34.34 -6.41 2.38
N ALA A 506 34.79 -5.24 1.93
CA ALA A 506 35.64 -5.13 0.74
C ALA A 506 36.98 -5.88 0.87
N GLU A 507 37.53 -5.99 2.08
CA GLU A 507 38.78 -6.70 2.35
C GLU A 507 38.58 -8.22 2.30
N GLU A 508 37.49 -8.73 2.87
CA GLU A 508 37.17 -10.18 2.87
C GLU A 508 36.87 -10.72 1.47
N ARG A 509 36.41 -9.86 0.56
CA ARG A 509 36.13 -10.23 -0.83
C ARG A 509 37.40 -10.47 -1.66
N GLU A 510 38.58 -10.07 -1.18
CA GLU A 510 39.82 -10.21 -1.94
C GLU A 510 40.15 -11.70 -2.21
N GLY A 511 40.29 -12.06 -3.48
CA GLY A 511 40.57 -13.45 -3.91
C GLY A 511 39.35 -14.37 -4.04
N CYS A 512 38.21 -13.99 -3.44
CA CYS A 512 36.95 -14.71 -3.54
C CYS A 512 36.16 -14.34 -4.80
N LYS A 513 35.30 -15.25 -5.26
CA LYS A 513 34.36 -15.00 -6.36
C LYS A 513 32.94 -15.39 -5.99
N PRO A 514 31.94 -14.53 -6.30
CA PRO A 514 30.56 -14.85 -6.02
C PRO A 514 30.00 -15.87 -7.03
N PHE A 515 29.17 -16.79 -6.56
CA PHE A 515 28.43 -17.71 -7.42
C PHE A 515 26.98 -17.92 -6.97
N ILE A 516 26.13 -18.35 -7.91
CA ILE A 516 24.80 -18.88 -7.64
C ILE A 516 24.69 -20.32 -8.14
N TYR A 517 23.71 -21.06 -7.61
CA TYR A 517 23.36 -22.38 -8.11
C TYR A 517 22.41 -22.26 -9.31
N HIS A 518 22.67 -23.07 -10.34
CA HIS A 518 21.80 -23.20 -11.49
C HIS A 518 21.43 -24.67 -11.69
N VAL A 519 20.13 -24.92 -11.81
CA VAL A 519 19.59 -26.25 -12.09
C VAL A 519 19.23 -26.32 -13.57
N ASP A 520 19.81 -27.29 -14.28
CA ASP A 520 19.54 -27.51 -15.69
C ASP A 520 18.20 -28.24 -15.94
N ARG A 521 17.87 -28.47 -17.21
CA ARG A 521 16.61 -29.15 -17.59
C ARG A 521 16.57 -30.61 -17.15
N GLU A 522 17.71 -31.22 -16.87
CA GLU A 522 17.84 -32.57 -16.35
C GLU A 522 17.89 -32.60 -14.81
N GLN A 523 17.55 -31.47 -14.15
CA GLN A 523 17.59 -31.28 -12.70
C GLN A 523 18.99 -31.41 -12.07
N ARG A 524 20.06 -31.24 -12.86
CA ARG A 524 21.43 -31.29 -12.34
C ARG A 524 21.88 -29.93 -11.84
N LEU A 525 22.53 -29.95 -10.70
CA LEU A 525 23.04 -28.76 -10.03
C LEU A 525 24.41 -28.34 -10.61
N SER A 526 24.56 -27.06 -10.92
CA SER A 526 25.81 -26.47 -11.38
C SER A 526 26.07 -25.14 -10.68
N ARG A 527 27.34 -24.72 -10.61
CA ARG A 527 27.76 -23.44 -10.02
C ARG A 527 28.10 -22.44 -11.11
N VAL A 528 27.55 -21.24 -10.99
CA VAL A 528 27.70 -20.18 -11.99
C VAL A 528 28.31 -18.95 -11.32
N GLU A 529 29.53 -18.59 -11.74
CA GLU A 529 30.23 -17.37 -11.33
C GLU A 529 29.43 -16.14 -11.79
N VAL A 530 29.32 -15.16 -10.89
CA VAL A 530 28.59 -13.91 -11.08
C VAL A 530 29.57 -12.74 -11.20
N SER A 531 29.29 -11.80 -12.09
CA SER A 531 30.13 -10.61 -12.28
C SER A 531 30.05 -9.62 -11.11
N VAL A 532 31.07 -8.75 -11.00
CA VAL A 532 31.10 -7.68 -10.00
C VAL A 532 30.01 -6.64 -10.26
N GLU A 533 29.62 -6.41 -11.51
CA GLU A 533 28.53 -5.48 -11.86
C GLU A 533 27.18 -5.93 -11.27
N LEU A 534 26.92 -7.24 -11.19
CA LEU A 534 25.72 -7.75 -10.53
C LEU A 534 25.79 -7.67 -9.00
N VAL A 535 26.99 -7.75 -8.42
CA VAL A 535 27.20 -7.44 -6.99
C VAL A 535 26.88 -5.96 -6.72
N GLN A 536 27.37 -5.04 -7.56
CA GLN A 536 27.06 -3.61 -7.45
C GLN A 536 25.56 -3.34 -7.58
N LEU A 537 24.89 -4.02 -8.51
CA LEU A 537 23.44 -3.94 -8.65
C LEU A 537 22.74 -4.43 -7.38
N ALA A 538 23.13 -5.57 -6.82
CA ALA A 538 22.53 -6.10 -5.59
C ALA A 538 22.71 -5.15 -4.41
N GLU A 539 23.91 -4.60 -4.21
CA GLU A 539 24.18 -3.60 -3.18
C GLU A 539 23.32 -2.35 -3.34
N ASP A 540 23.15 -1.87 -4.57
CA ASP A 540 22.29 -0.74 -4.88
C ASP A 540 20.81 -1.02 -4.56
N ARG A 541 20.31 -2.20 -4.95
CA ARG A 541 18.93 -2.62 -4.65
C ARG A 541 18.69 -2.81 -3.16
N LEU A 542 19.64 -3.38 -2.43
CA LEU A 542 19.55 -3.52 -0.98
C LEU A 542 19.59 -2.16 -0.27
N ARG A 543 20.46 -1.23 -0.69
CA ARG A 543 20.45 0.14 -0.16
C ARG A 543 19.12 0.85 -0.41
N PHE A 544 18.54 0.67 -1.60
CA PHE A 544 17.23 1.21 -1.90
C PHE A 544 16.14 0.58 -1.03
N TRP A 545 16.19 -0.74 -0.80
CA TRP A 545 15.28 -1.43 0.11
C TRP A 545 15.39 -0.91 1.55
N ASP A 546 16.60 -0.78 2.08
CA ASP A 546 16.84 -0.20 3.41
C ASP A 546 16.30 1.23 3.51
N GLN A 547 16.53 2.06 2.49
CA GLN A 547 15.98 3.41 2.43
C GLN A 547 14.44 3.41 2.50
N LEU A 548 13.78 2.50 1.78
CA LEU A 548 12.33 2.38 1.83
C LEU A 548 11.85 1.96 3.23
N ARG A 549 12.53 1.00 3.87
CA ARG A 549 12.19 0.54 5.23
C ARG A 549 12.37 1.64 6.27
N GLU A 550 13.43 2.44 6.15
CA GLU A 550 13.64 3.62 6.99
C GLU A 550 12.54 4.66 6.79
N MET A 551 12.19 4.96 5.53
CA MET A 551 11.12 5.91 5.21
C MET A 551 9.74 5.45 5.69
N ALA A 552 9.49 4.13 5.69
CA ALA A 552 8.26 3.51 6.19
C ALA A 552 8.25 3.30 7.72
N GLY A 553 9.32 3.68 8.43
CA GLY A 553 9.43 3.50 9.88
C GLY A 553 9.61 2.05 10.35
N LEU A 554 9.90 1.11 9.45
CA LEU A 554 10.20 -0.28 9.78
C LEU A 554 11.64 -0.47 10.29
N GLN A 555 12.54 0.45 9.90
CA GLN A 555 13.94 0.41 10.30
C GLN A 555 14.37 1.77 10.86
N VAL A 556 15.12 1.74 11.97
CA VAL A 556 15.78 2.94 12.52
C VAL A 556 17.08 3.18 11.78
N SER A 557 17.30 4.42 11.33
CA SER A 557 18.53 4.79 10.63
C SER A 557 19.77 4.58 11.50
N SER A 558 20.90 4.28 10.86
CA SER A 558 22.17 4.02 11.56
C SER A 558 22.62 5.20 12.43
N GLY A 559 22.39 6.44 11.96
CA GLY A 559 22.68 7.65 12.74
C GLY A 559 21.81 7.75 14.00
N ALA A 560 20.50 7.52 13.87
CA ALA A 560 19.60 7.53 15.01
C ALA A 560 19.88 6.39 16.01
N ARG A 561 20.30 5.21 15.53
CA ARG A 561 20.78 4.13 16.41
C ARG A 561 22.00 4.57 17.22
N GLY A 562 22.98 5.20 16.58
CA GLY A 562 24.18 5.71 17.26
C GLY A 562 23.85 6.77 18.32
N ASP A 563 22.92 7.68 18.02
CA ASP A 563 22.46 8.69 18.99
C ASP A 563 21.73 8.06 20.18
N ILE A 564 20.85 7.08 19.92
CA ILE A 564 20.13 6.31 20.96
C ILE A 564 21.12 5.52 21.83
N GLU A 565 22.09 4.84 21.22
CA GLU A 565 23.14 4.11 21.93
C GLU A 565 23.97 5.05 22.83
N ALA A 566 24.37 6.21 22.32
CA ALA A 566 25.10 7.21 23.10
C ALA A 566 24.26 7.76 24.26
N GLU A 567 22.98 8.03 24.06
CA GLU A 567 22.06 8.47 25.11
C GLU A 567 21.86 7.40 26.20
N LEU A 568 21.68 6.14 25.77
CA LEU A 568 21.58 4.98 26.68
C LEU A 568 22.87 4.80 27.49
N GLU A 569 24.05 4.86 26.85
CA GLU A 569 25.33 4.79 27.55
C GLU A 569 25.45 5.91 28.59
N GLN A 570 25.06 7.14 28.24
CA GLN A 570 25.08 8.27 29.16
C GLN A 570 24.13 8.10 30.35
N ASP A 571 22.90 7.61 30.13
CA ASP A 571 21.94 7.31 31.21
C ASP A 571 22.45 6.17 32.11
N PHE A 572 23.04 5.11 31.52
CA PHE A 572 23.66 4.03 32.29
C PHE A 572 24.82 4.53 33.17
N GLU A 573 25.71 5.37 32.64
CA GLU A 573 26.80 5.96 33.41
C GLU A 573 26.27 6.82 34.57
N GLN A 574 25.24 7.63 34.34
CA GLN A 574 24.61 8.44 35.39
C GLN A 574 23.99 7.59 36.49
N ARG A 575 23.26 6.51 36.12
CA ARG A 575 22.67 5.59 37.10
C ARG A 575 23.74 4.86 37.90
N ILE A 576 24.82 4.40 37.25
CA ILE A 576 25.95 3.77 37.97
C ILE A 576 26.59 4.76 38.94
N ALA A 577 26.80 6.01 38.54
CA ALA A 577 27.35 7.04 39.41
C ALA A 577 26.43 7.33 40.61
N ALA A 578 25.11 7.46 40.40
CA ALA A 578 24.13 7.66 41.45
C ALA A 578 24.08 6.48 42.43
N LEU A 579 24.05 5.24 41.92
CA LEU A 579 24.12 4.02 42.73
C LEU A 579 25.41 3.96 43.56
N ARG A 580 26.58 4.28 42.96
CA ARG A 580 27.84 4.35 43.70
C ARG A 580 27.77 5.35 44.85
N GLN A 581 27.24 6.54 44.59
CA GLN A 581 27.07 7.58 45.61
C GLN A 581 26.12 7.12 46.74
N GLU A 582 25.03 6.42 46.40
CA GLU A 582 24.10 5.85 47.38
C GLU A 582 24.78 4.76 48.24
N TYR A 583 25.54 3.86 47.63
CA TYR A 583 26.27 2.81 48.35
C TYR A 583 27.39 3.39 49.23
N GLU A 584 28.12 4.40 48.75
CA GLU A 584 29.11 5.12 49.55
C GLU A 584 28.45 5.83 50.74
N GLY A 585 27.28 6.45 50.54
CA GLY A 585 26.48 7.04 51.62
C GLY A 585 26.04 6.00 52.65
N LYS A 586 25.49 4.86 52.21
CA LYS A 586 25.10 3.74 53.08
C LYS A 586 26.30 3.15 53.83
N LEU A 587 27.45 3.02 53.18
CA LEU A 587 28.69 2.56 53.83
C LEU A 587 29.19 3.54 54.88
N ALA A 588 29.08 4.85 54.63
CA ALA A 588 29.44 5.88 55.60
C ALA A 588 28.49 5.86 56.82
N GLU A 589 27.19 5.72 56.58
CA GLU A 589 26.18 5.58 57.64
C GLU A 589 26.39 4.30 58.47
N LEU A 590 26.62 3.16 57.82
CA LEU A 590 26.98 1.92 58.52
C LEU A 590 28.26 2.07 59.33
N ARG A 591 29.29 2.75 58.79
CA ARG A 591 30.53 2.99 59.53
C ARG A 591 30.33 3.82 60.80
N ASP A 592 29.41 4.79 60.80
CA ASP A 592 29.11 5.59 62.00
C ASP A 592 28.19 4.87 63.01
N THR A 593 27.23 4.08 62.51
CA THR A 593 26.20 3.45 63.35
C THR A 593 26.62 2.10 63.92
N LEU A 594 27.37 1.29 63.16
CA LEU A 594 27.75 -0.08 63.54
C LEU A 594 28.57 -0.14 64.86
N PRO A 595 29.57 0.73 65.11
CA PRO A 595 30.29 0.72 66.38
C PRO A 595 29.38 0.99 67.59
N LYS A 596 28.38 1.87 67.44
CA LYS A 596 27.42 2.22 68.51
C LYS A 596 26.52 1.04 68.84
N VAL A 597 26.02 0.33 67.82
CA VAL A 597 25.18 -0.87 68.00
C VAL A 597 25.96 -2.03 68.62
N VAL A 598 27.20 -2.26 68.17
CA VAL A 598 28.07 -3.30 68.74
C VAL A 598 28.39 -3.00 70.21
N ALA A 599 28.74 -1.75 70.53
CA ALA A 599 29.00 -1.34 71.92
C ALA A 599 27.77 -1.56 72.82
N HIS A 600 26.57 -1.22 72.34
CA HIS A 600 25.32 -1.44 73.08
C HIS A 600 25.07 -2.93 73.35
N ARG A 601 25.20 -3.80 72.34
CA ARG A 601 25.02 -5.25 72.51
C ARG A 601 26.09 -5.89 73.40
N MET A 602 27.34 -5.42 73.32
CA MET A 602 28.41 -5.88 74.22
C MET A 602 28.11 -5.50 75.68
N ALA A 603 27.62 -4.28 75.92
CA ALA A 603 27.21 -3.84 77.24
C ALA A 603 26.02 -4.66 77.79
N GLU A 604 25.03 -4.98 76.95
CA GLU A 604 23.94 -5.90 77.30
C GLU A 604 24.44 -7.31 77.67
N GLY A 605 25.37 -7.87 76.89
CA GLY A 605 25.96 -9.19 77.15
C GLY A 605 26.83 -9.24 78.42
N LEU A 606 27.53 -8.15 78.75
CA LEU A 606 28.27 -8.03 80.01
C LEU A 606 27.33 -7.92 81.22
N LEU A 607 26.16 -7.30 81.04
CA LEU A 607 25.15 -7.19 82.10
C LEU A 607 24.40 -8.51 82.34
N SER A 608 24.24 -9.35 81.32
CA SER A 608 23.63 -10.68 81.50
C SER A 608 24.52 -11.67 82.26
N THR A 609 25.79 -11.35 82.46
CA THR A 609 26.78 -12.18 83.17
C THR A 609 27.24 -11.59 84.52
N GLY A 610 26.75 -10.42 84.93
CA GLY A 610 27.09 -9.74 86.19
C GLY A 610 25.93 -9.66 87.19
N ASP A 611 26.22 -9.22 88.43
CA ASP A 611 25.30 -9.18 89.58
C ASP A 611 24.14 -8.15 89.50
N GLY A 612 23.65 -7.84 88.29
CA GLY A 612 22.37 -7.13 88.05
C GLY A 612 22.24 -5.68 88.56
N SER A 613 23.34 -5.03 88.96
CA SER A 613 23.31 -3.71 89.63
C SER A 613 23.65 -2.51 88.73
N GLN A 614 23.82 -2.70 87.41
CA GLN A 614 24.18 -1.64 86.46
C GLN A 614 23.27 -1.64 85.23
N THR A 615 23.01 -0.46 84.67
CA THR A 615 22.31 -0.28 83.39
C THR A 615 23.28 -0.22 82.21
N VAL A 616 22.81 -0.52 80.99
CA VAL A 616 23.62 -0.50 79.74
C VAL A 616 24.34 0.85 79.58
N ASP A 617 23.63 1.93 79.89
CA ASP A 617 24.10 3.31 79.77
C ASP A 617 25.20 3.65 80.80
N GLU A 618 25.13 3.08 82.01
CA GLU A 618 26.17 3.20 83.04
C GLU A 618 27.42 2.39 82.69
N VAL A 619 27.28 1.21 82.11
CA VAL A 619 28.40 0.38 81.63
C VAL A 619 29.14 1.09 80.49
N LEU A 620 28.42 1.65 79.51
CA LEU A 620 29.00 2.41 78.41
C LEU A 620 29.71 3.69 78.90
N ARG A 621 29.09 4.45 79.81
CA ARG A 621 29.67 5.67 80.38
C ARG A 621 30.91 5.38 81.23
N LYS A 622 30.93 4.25 81.96
CA LYS A 622 32.09 3.78 82.72
C LYS A 622 33.21 3.31 81.78
N ALA A 623 32.90 2.60 80.70
CA ALA A 623 33.87 2.19 79.70
C ALA A 623 34.55 3.40 79.02
N LEU A 624 33.77 4.42 78.63
CA LEU A 624 34.27 5.67 78.05
C LEU A 624 35.08 6.54 79.05
N GLY A 625 34.80 6.42 80.35
CA GLY A 625 35.46 7.18 81.42
C GLY A 625 36.66 6.49 82.09
N THR A 626 36.98 5.25 81.72
CA THR A 626 38.07 4.49 82.34
C THR A 626 39.43 4.93 81.77
N LYS A 627 40.26 5.56 82.61
CA LYS A 627 41.63 5.98 82.22
C LYS A 627 42.47 4.77 81.80
N GLY A 628 42.95 4.78 80.55
CA GLY A 628 43.80 3.74 79.97
C GLY A 628 43.10 2.86 78.92
N LEU A 629 41.78 2.98 78.74
CA LEU A 629 41.03 2.38 77.64
C LEU A 629 40.85 3.43 76.54
N GLU A 630 41.64 3.33 75.47
CA GLU A 630 41.37 4.07 74.24
C GLU A 630 40.35 3.29 73.40
N PRO A 631 39.37 3.96 72.76
CA PRO A 631 38.50 3.30 71.79
C PRO A 631 39.37 2.62 70.74
N ILE A 632 39.13 1.34 70.45
CA ILE A 632 39.80 0.68 69.34
C ILE A 632 39.39 1.42 68.07
N ASN A 633 40.31 2.23 67.56
CA ASN A 633 40.17 2.82 66.25
C ASN A 633 40.31 1.67 65.25
N LEU A 634 39.22 1.24 64.62
CA LEU A 634 39.22 0.25 63.53
C LEU A 634 39.93 0.77 62.25
N VAL A 635 40.74 1.82 62.38
CA VAL A 635 41.57 2.48 61.36
C VAL A 635 42.79 1.63 60.96
N GLY A 636 43.00 0.47 61.61
CA GLY A 636 44.20 -0.35 61.44
C GLY A 636 44.12 -1.50 60.42
N LEU A 637 43.13 -1.57 59.53
CA LEU A 637 43.09 -2.63 58.50
C LEU A 637 43.42 -2.19 57.08
N ASN A 638 43.58 -0.90 56.78
CA ASN A 638 44.20 -0.39 55.54
C ASN A 638 44.70 1.04 55.77
N GLY A 639 45.99 1.28 55.51
CA GLY A 639 46.74 2.46 55.96
C GLY A 639 46.38 3.81 55.31
N GLU A 640 46.88 4.86 55.99
CA GLU A 640 46.88 6.31 55.67
C GLU A 640 45.55 7.08 55.90
N ALA A 641 45.46 8.31 56.45
CA ALA A 641 46.14 9.02 57.54
C ALA A 641 45.23 10.22 57.99
N THR A 642 45.22 10.52 59.29
CA THR A 642 44.91 11.80 59.99
C THR A 642 43.52 12.46 59.96
N PHE A 643 42.90 12.51 61.15
CA PHE A 643 41.85 13.47 61.56
C PHE A 643 42.48 14.76 62.11
N GLY A 644 41.99 15.91 61.65
CA GLY A 644 42.13 17.21 62.34
C GLY A 644 40.89 17.51 63.18
N ALA A 645 41.10 17.97 64.43
CA ALA A 645 40.06 18.36 65.38
C ALA A 645 39.57 19.83 65.14
N PRO A 646 38.47 20.28 65.77
CA PRO A 646 37.50 21.23 65.22
C PRO A 646 37.79 22.70 65.55
N ALA A 647 37.25 23.62 64.74
CA ALA A 647 37.07 25.03 65.10
C ALA A 647 35.62 25.47 64.84
N ALA A 648 35.01 26.06 65.86
CA ALA A 648 33.65 26.56 65.88
C ALA A 648 33.54 27.99 65.32
N ALA A 649 32.44 28.21 64.59
CA ALA A 649 31.60 29.41 64.43
C ALA A 649 32.23 30.78 64.06
N ALA A 650 31.81 31.35 62.92
CA ALA A 650 30.70 32.34 62.86
C ALA A 650 30.64 33.15 61.53
N THR A 651 29.45 33.16 60.92
CA THR A 651 28.70 34.30 60.32
C THR A 651 29.16 35.06 59.06
N GLY A 652 28.22 35.16 58.11
CA GLY A 652 28.06 36.21 57.07
C GLY A 652 28.17 35.67 55.64
N ALA A 653 27.28 35.86 54.67
CA ALA A 653 26.04 36.63 54.56
C ALA A 653 25.18 36.07 53.38
N ALA A 654 23.97 36.61 53.28
CA ALA A 654 22.77 36.25 52.50
C ALA A 654 22.88 36.31 50.94
N PRO A 655 21.81 35.88 50.20
CA PRO A 655 21.86 35.29 48.85
C PRO A 655 21.33 36.19 47.71
N ALA A 656 21.46 35.72 46.45
CA ALA A 656 20.66 36.16 45.29
C ALA A 656 20.51 34.95 44.32
N ALA A 657 19.35 34.31 44.26
CA ALA A 657 18.21 34.62 43.37
C ALA A 657 18.32 33.92 42.00
N ALA A 658 17.66 32.76 41.90
CA ALA A 658 17.16 32.20 40.65
C ALA A 658 15.78 32.79 40.33
N PRO A 659 15.38 32.93 39.05
CA PRO A 659 13.98 33.18 38.72
C PRO A 659 13.27 31.89 38.29
N THR A 660 12.13 31.71 38.93
CA THR A 660 10.97 30.86 38.59
C THR A 660 10.28 31.36 37.31
N PRO A 661 9.38 30.57 36.70
CA PRO A 661 7.96 30.53 37.11
C PRO A 661 7.43 29.08 37.20
N ALA A 662 6.32 28.69 37.81
CA ALA A 662 5.37 29.21 38.79
C ALA A 662 4.25 28.15 38.80
N GLU A 663 4.00 27.53 39.95
CA GLU A 663 2.84 26.65 40.26
C GLU A 663 1.52 27.41 40.04
N GLY A 664 0.34 26.82 39.89
CA GLY A 664 -0.15 25.46 40.08
C GLY A 664 -1.65 25.53 40.40
N ALA A 665 -2.35 24.40 40.30
CA ALA A 665 -3.41 23.98 41.23
C ALA A 665 -4.02 22.66 40.73
N ALA A 666 -3.66 21.56 41.38
CA ALA A 666 -4.48 20.37 41.45
C ALA A 666 -4.42 19.85 42.89
N THR A 667 -5.60 19.66 43.48
CA THR A 667 -5.81 19.08 44.80
C THR A 667 -6.40 17.68 44.65
N GLU A 668 -5.78 16.72 45.32
CA GLU A 668 -6.27 15.37 45.66
C GLU A 668 -6.92 15.38 47.08
N PRO A 669 -7.43 14.26 47.66
CA PRO A 669 -8.05 13.04 47.10
C PRO A 669 -9.29 12.57 47.93
N GLU A 670 -10.02 11.53 47.50
CA GLU A 670 -10.24 10.25 48.23
C GLU A 670 -11.30 9.34 47.60
N ALA A 671 -11.11 8.04 47.84
CA ALA A 671 -11.79 6.88 47.26
C ALA A 671 -13.11 6.48 47.96
N ALA A 672 -13.95 5.68 47.27
CA ALA A 672 -14.56 4.45 47.81
C ALA A 672 -15.52 3.73 46.81
N THR A 673 -15.16 2.47 46.52
CA THR A 673 -15.99 1.23 46.43
C THR A 673 -17.23 1.09 45.54
N ALA A 674 -17.26 -0.07 44.88
CA ALA A 674 -18.33 -0.69 44.10
C ALA A 674 -19.57 -1.11 44.91
N THR A 675 -20.74 -1.12 44.24
CA THR A 675 -21.77 -2.19 44.34
C THR A 675 -22.75 -2.11 43.17
N ALA A 676 -23.17 -3.28 42.69
CA ALA A 676 -24.14 -3.53 41.62
C ALA A 676 -25.60 -3.25 42.03
N VAL A 677 -26.47 -2.95 41.06
CA VAL A 677 -27.91 -3.33 41.03
C VAL A 677 -28.41 -3.40 39.57
N GLU A 678 -29.14 -4.47 39.25
CA GLU A 678 -30.01 -4.70 38.08
C GLU A 678 -31.08 -3.61 37.88
N GLU A 679 -31.58 -3.44 36.64
CA GLU A 679 -33.01 -3.40 36.26
C GLU A 679 -33.09 -3.06 34.74
N ALA A 680 -33.42 -4.05 33.91
CA ALA A 680 -34.77 -4.41 33.45
C ALA A 680 -35.17 -3.68 32.16
N ALA A 681 -35.22 -4.45 31.07
CA ALA A 681 -35.66 -4.07 29.74
C ALA A 681 -37.18 -3.87 29.66
N PRO A 682 -37.69 -3.10 28.68
CA PRO A 682 -39.02 -3.33 28.16
C PRO A 682 -38.98 -4.43 27.09
N GLU A 683 -39.79 -5.46 27.28
CA GLU A 683 -40.09 -6.50 26.30
C GLU A 683 -40.83 -5.90 25.09
N THR A 684 -40.35 -6.17 23.86
CA THR A 684 -41.19 -6.50 22.70
C THR A 684 -40.39 -7.31 21.67
N ASP A 685 -40.79 -8.58 21.58
CA ASP A 685 -40.79 -9.54 20.46
C ASP A 685 -39.51 -9.93 19.70
N ASP A 686 -39.29 -11.24 19.76
CA ASP A 686 -38.29 -12.11 19.12
C ASP A 686 -38.09 -11.87 17.60
N ASP A 687 -36.82 -11.74 17.20
CA ASP A 687 -36.27 -12.35 15.98
C ASP A 687 -34.77 -12.63 16.22
N ASP A 688 -34.37 -13.90 16.03
CA ASP A 688 -33.09 -14.52 16.39
C ASP A 688 -31.83 -13.78 15.86
N ASP A 689 -30.95 -13.37 16.79
CA ASP A 689 -29.57 -12.94 16.52
C ASP A 689 -28.67 -14.19 16.34
N PHE A 690 -28.41 -14.59 15.09
CA PHE A 690 -27.40 -15.61 14.78
C PHE A 690 -26.00 -15.01 14.70
N ALA A 691 -25.33 -14.85 15.84
CA ALA A 691 -23.88 -14.67 15.85
C ALA A 691 -23.19 -15.95 15.36
N VAL A 692 -22.49 -15.89 14.22
CA VAL A 692 -21.81 -17.06 13.63
C VAL A 692 -20.40 -17.13 14.22
N GLU A 693 -20.10 -18.20 14.94
CA GLU A 693 -18.76 -18.42 15.49
C GLU A 693 -17.71 -18.66 14.39
N ALA A 694 -16.52 -18.10 14.58
CA ALA A 694 -15.37 -18.33 13.72
C ALA A 694 -14.94 -19.80 13.76
N HIS A 695 -14.87 -20.46 12.60
CA HIS A 695 -14.49 -21.88 12.52
C HIS A 695 -13.70 -22.20 11.24
N ILE A 696 -13.04 -23.36 11.22
CA ILE A 696 -12.33 -23.89 10.05
C ILE A 696 -12.93 -25.24 9.67
N ASP A 697 -13.20 -25.47 8.39
CA ASP A 697 -13.54 -26.79 7.85
C ASP A 697 -12.27 -27.69 7.81
N SER A 698 -11.77 -28.08 8.99
CA SER A 698 -10.46 -28.72 9.18
C SER A 698 -10.25 -29.96 8.29
N ALA A 699 -11.31 -30.71 7.97
CA ALA A 699 -11.24 -31.87 7.09
C ALA A 699 -10.73 -31.55 5.66
N ARG A 700 -10.81 -30.28 5.24
CA ARG A 700 -10.37 -29.79 3.92
C ARG A 700 -9.04 -29.04 3.97
N CYS A 701 -8.36 -29.04 5.12
CA CYS A 701 -7.11 -28.31 5.32
C CYS A 701 -5.94 -28.96 4.56
N THR A 702 -5.19 -28.14 3.82
CA THR A 702 -3.98 -28.54 3.06
C THR A 702 -2.68 -28.28 3.81
N SER A 703 -2.74 -27.84 5.07
CA SER A 703 -1.57 -27.58 5.93
C SER A 703 -0.56 -26.57 5.35
N CYS A 704 -1.04 -25.56 4.62
CA CYS A 704 -0.22 -24.51 3.98
C CYS A 704 0.46 -23.53 4.96
N ASN A 705 0.15 -23.59 6.25
CA ASN A 705 0.69 -22.74 7.33
C ASN A 705 0.32 -21.25 7.29
N GLU A 706 -0.40 -20.77 6.28
CA GLU A 706 -0.78 -19.35 6.14
C GLU A 706 -1.49 -18.77 7.39
N CYS A 707 -2.53 -19.44 7.89
CA CYS A 707 -3.26 -18.98 9.08
C CYS A 707 -2.42 -19.02 10.37
N THR A 708 -1.60 -20.06 10.54
CA THR A 708 -0.73 -20.21 11.72
C THR A 708 0.47 -19.27 11.69
N ASN A 709 0.98 -18.92 10.50
CA ASN A 709 2.02 -17.90 10.33
C ASN A 709 1.49 -16.50 10.65
N LEU A 710 0.20 -16.26 10.35
CA LEU A 710 -0.45 -14.99 10.66
C LEU A 710 -0.67 -14.80 12.17
N ASN A 711 -1.19 -15.81 12.87
CA ASN A 711 -1.35 -15.77 14.32
C ASN A 711 -1.41 -17.19 14.94
N ASN A 712 -0.26 -17.66 15.45
CA ASN A 712 -0.12 -19.00 16.06
C ASN A 712 -0.78 -19.16 17.44
N LYS A 713 -1.35 -18.08 18.01
CA LYS A 713 -2.15 -18.15 19.23
C LYS A 713 -3.62 -18.39 18.90
N MET A 714 -4.08 -17.86 17.77
CA MET A 714 -5.46 -17.96 17.28
C MET A 714 -5.72 -19.26 16.51
N PHE A 715 -4.73 -19.76 15.76
CA PHE A 715 -4.83 -20.98 14.97
C PHE A 715 -3.82 -22.02 15.42
N ALA A 716 -4.21 -23.30 15.41
CA ALA A 716 -3.33 -24.41 15.72
C ALA A 716 -3.62 -25.61 14.81
N TYR A 717 -2.68 -26.56 14.76
CA TYR A 717 -2.87 -27.84 14.09
C TYR A 717 -3.29 -28.91 15.09
N ASN A 718 -4.22 -29.79 14.68
CA ASN A 718 -4.53 -31.02 15.39
C ASN A 718 -3.49 -32.12 15.08
N ASP A 719 -3.63 -33.29 15.71
CA ASP A 719 -2.73 -34.45 15.52
C ASP A 719 -2.68 -34.97 14.07
N GLN A 720 -3.67 -34.62 13.24
CA GLN A 720 -3.75 -34.96 11.82
C GLN A 720 -3.19 -33.86 10.90
N LYS A 721 -2.53 -32.84 11.46
CA LYS A 721 -2.01 -31.65 10.76
C LYS A 721 -3.09 -30.83 10.05
N GLN A 722 -4.32 -30.82 10.56
CA GLN A 722 -5.39 -29.96 10.07
C GLN A 722 -5.57 -28.74 10.97
N ALA A 723 -5.63 -27.55 10.37
CA ALA A 723 -5.75 -26.29 11.09
C ALA A 723 -7.16 -26.15 11.70
N TYR A 724 -7.25 -25.60 12.92
CA TYR A 724 -8.50 -25.25 13.60
C TYR A 724 -8.33 -23.92 14.37
N VAL A 725 -9.45 -23.26 14.69
CA VAL A 725 -9.46 -22.05 15.53
C VAL A 725 -9.25 -22.49 16.99
N LYS A 726 -8.09 -22.14 17.56
CA LYS A 726 -7.73 -22.45 18.94
C LYS A 726 -8.36 -21.47 19.93
N ASP A 727 -8.29 -20.18 19.61
CA ASP A 727 -8.88 -19.10 20.40
C ASP A 727 -9.15 -17.89 19.48
N PRO A 728 -10.42 -17.64 19.09
CA PRO A 728 -10.76 -16.52 18.20
C PRO A 728 -10.53 -15.14 18.84
N SER A 729 -10.44 -15.06 20.18
CA SER A 729 -10.20 -13.82 20.92
C SER A 729 -8.71 -13.48 21.09
N ALA A 730 -7.81 -14.39 20.70
CA ALA A 730 -6.36 -14.19 20.81
C ALA A 730 -5.76 -13.23 19.75
N GLY A 731 -6.60 -12.50 19.02
CA GLY A 731 -6.21 -11.49 18.04
C GLY A 731 -7.43 -10.69 17.54
N THR A 732 -7.26 -9.91 16.47
CA THR A 732 -8.34 -9.04 15.97
C THR A 732 -9.24 -9.76 14.96
N PHE A 733 -10.49 -9.30 14.80
CA PHE A 733 -11.37 -9.79 13.73
C PHE A 733 -10.73 -9.61 12.34
N GLN A 734 -9.96 -8.54 12.14
CA GLN A 734 -9.18 -8.32 10.93
C GLN A 734 -8.15 -9.45 10.68
N GLN A 735 -7.54 -10.02 11.73
CA GLN A 735 -6.65 -11.17 11.59
C GLN A 735 -7.40 -12.46 11.22
N LEU A 736 -8.62 -12.66 11.73
CA LEU A 736 -9.51 -13.75 11.30
C LEU A 736 -9.84 -13.65 9.81
N VAL A 737 -10.20 -12.45 9.34
CA VAL A 737 -10.49 -12.19 7.93
C VAL A 737 -9.23 -12.37 7.07
N LYS A 738 -8.08 -11.80 7.48
CA LYS A 738 -6.80 -11.99 6.78
C LYS A 738 -6.37 -13.46 6.71
N ALA A 739 -6.60 -14.25 7.77
CA ALA A 739 -6.32 -15.69 7.74
C ALA A 739 -7.23 -16.41 6.75
N ALA A 740 -8.50 -16.02 6.68
CA ALA A 740 -9.45 -16.55 5.71
C ALA A 740 -9.08 -16.20 4.26
N GLU A 741 -8.58 -14.99 4.03
CA GLU A 741 -8.08 -14.52 2.73
C GLU A 741 -6.79 -15.24 2.32
N ALA A 742 -5.88 -15.47 3.26
CA ALA A 742 -4.62 -16.17 3.01
C ALA A 742 -4.81 -17.68 2.81
N CYS A 743 -5.95 -18.25 3.22
CA CYS A 743 -6.22 -19.68 3.08
C CYS A 743 -6.40 -20.08 1.60
N PRO A 744 -5.50 -20.87 0.99
CA PRO A 744 -5.56 -21.21 -0.43
C PRO A 744 -6.82 -21.99 -0.84
N VAL A 745 -7.44 -22.69 0.13
CA VAL A 745 -8.62 -23.55 -0.08
C VAL A 745 -9.91 -22.84 0.39
N GLY A 746 -9.81 -21.67 1.03
CA GLY A 746 -10.96 -20.89 1.50
C GLY A 746 -11.83 -21.63 2.52
N ILE A 747 -11.21 -22.30 3.49
CA ILE A 747 -11.89 -23.15 4.48
C ILE A 747 -12.02 -22.52 5.87
N ILE A 748 -11.60 -21.26 6.02
CA ILE A 748 -11.67 -20.51 7.28
C ILE A 748 -12.85 -19.55 7.17
N HIS A 749 -13.77 -19.65 8.12
CA HIS A 749 -14.96 -18.84 8.21
C HIS A 749 -14.78 -17.89 9.40
N PRO A 750 -14.55 -16.58 9.17
CA PRO A 750 -14.19 -15.63 10.21
C PRO A 750 -15.32 -15.31 11.20
N GLY A 751 -16.56 -15.74 10.90
CA GLY A 751 -17.72 -15.49 11.75
C GLY A 751 -18.21 -14.03 11.71
N THR A 752 -19.09 -13.68 12.64
CA THR A 752 -19.50 -12.28 12.89
C THR A 752 -18.45 -11.57 13.75
N PRO A 753 -18.25 -10.25 13.58
CA PRO A 753 -17.34 -9.48 14.44
C PRO A 753 -17.68 -9.68 15.92
N LEU A 754 -16.67 -10.07 16.72
CA LEU A 754 -16.78 -10.23 18.17
C LEU A 754 -16.89 -8.88 18.90
#